data_AF-A0A507QII3-F1
#
_entry.id   AF-A0A507QII3-F1
#
_cell.length_a   1.000
_cell.length_b   1.000
_cell.length_c   1.000
_cell.angle_alpha   90.00
_cell.angle_beta   90.00
_cell.angle_gamma   90.00
#
_symmetry.space_group_name_H-M   'P 1'
#
loop_
_entity.id
_entity.type
_entity.pdbx_description
1 polymer ?
#
loop_
_entity_poly.entity_id
_entity_poly.type
_entity_poly.pdbx_seq_one_letter_code
_entity_poly.pdbx_strand_id
1 'polypeptide(L)'
;MSRALKDGAEALKSWVTASVSRVTKIAAGGGTPGTRAAPAKMAANDAKIGVRLDNGELVTKDGKMYRRYKLQANKNASNPTIKDLAAQNSHRVFAEADVPIDDSKSKEEKIDKLFDDFSLSLLLHPEVPQLLDYPTPVSAFVPPAPHVAVAGGLEMLYLPFRIQYRPARLMMIAQARQLTMTKPPSLCERTAHDGTFFQFTRGRFLTDEASELAKRYIRFDIDELARLAVRAAEAASNGPRTCISIEKMADGMHNKAIRFTMDNGFQAVGKVPNPNAGLPHLTTASEVATMDFMSNVLGTPVPKVLSWSSSTDNPVAAEYILMENARGVPLSSLWDKLGAPVKFKVLEKVASYQELWSQVCFSQYGSLYYRSDLDQSSPNLQYTDKDGNHAVDERFAVGPSVSRPNVDDGRAKLDFDRGPWDTVDAYERATGEREAYCIKSMEQLPRSPIAIHYSGTYQPSRETKLFAIESYLKVVNFLLPEDEDISASCIWHDDLHVENVFVNPEDPSEIYAFIDWQSTELAPLYHHTIEPYILDYNGPALEGLLDRPKLADVKALFQDEHDQAVATRKAESLFTSMSLLALYRYLLHKTIPQLFKALEFRQTDCFDLLLFARNLLVDGEATYLGLLAKQQEENWAGVPRISRTGTKAPLTFSHDVLRKIKCDSAGASAAMALMGDVQRMIGSQYFQARGLVSHAQFAELERILPKARDDFVRAHARNEKEELELSRAWPFDLPDRGAQRNATA
;
A
#
# COMPACT_ATOMS: atom_id res chain seq x y z
N MET A 1 -28.71 -8.21 -14.26
CA MET A 1 -28.67 -7.72 -15.67
C MET A 1 -27.34 -8.00 -16.39
N SER A 2 -26.16 -7.73 -15.80
CA SER A 2 -24.84 -7.93 -16.43
C SER A 2 -24.60 -9.38 -16.83
N ARG A 3 -24.94 -10.32 -15.93
CA ARG A 3 -24.79 -11.75 -16.18
C ARG A 3 -25.50 -12.21 -17.46
N ALA A 4 -26.76 -11.80 -17.67
CA ALA A 4 -27.51 -12.18 -18.87
C ALA A 4 -26.89 -11.64 -20.17
N LEU A 5 -26.41 -10.39 -20.17
CA LEU A 5 -25.71 -9.81 -21.32
C LEU A 5 -24.34 -10.45 -21.55
N LYS A 6 -23.62 -10.80 -20.48
CA LYS A 6 -22.33 -11.51 -20.53
C LYS A 6 -22.52 -12.92 -21.08
N ASP A 7 -23.49 -13.67 -20.56
CA ASP A 7 -23.83 -15.01 -21.05
C ASP A 7 -24.27 -14.95 -22.53
N GLY A 8 -24.99 -13.89 -22.93
CA GLY A 8 -25.32 -13.61 -24.33
C GLY A 8 -24.09 -13.31 -25.18
N ALA A 9 -23.14 -12.50 -24.67
CA ALA A 9 -21.90 -12.18 -25.37
C ALA A 9 -21.01 -13.43 -25.54
N GLU A 10 -20.93 -14.31 -24.54
CA GLU A 10 -20.23 -15.60 -24.63
C GLU A 10 -20.90 -16.58 -25.60
N ALA A 11 -22.23 -16.64 -25.59
CA ALA A 11 -22.99 -17.41 -26.58
C ALA A 11 -22.76 -16.88 -28.01
N LEU A 12 -22.63 -15.55 -28.15
CA LEU A 12 -22.30 -14.91 -29.42
C LEU A 12 -20.85 -15.21 -29.84
N LYS A 13 -19.89 -15.16 -28.91
CA LYS A 13 -18.48 -15.55 -29.14
C LYS A 13 -18.39 -16.98 -29.65
N SER A 14 -19.05 -17.91 -28.95
CA SER A 14 -19.14 -19.31 -29.33
C SER A 14 -19.75 -19.49 -30.73
N TRP A 15 -20.78 -18.72 -31.07
CA TRP A 15 -21.41 -18.79 -32.40
C TRP A 15 -20.51 -18.25 -33.52
N VAL A 16 -19.77 -17.16 -33.26
CA VAL A 16 -18.84 -16.56 -34.24
C VAL A 16 -17.65 -17.49 -34.48
N THR A 17 -17.04 -18.00 -33.42
CA THR A 17 -15.84 -18.86 -33.47
C THR A 17 -16.12 -20.25 -34.03
N ALA A 18 -17.37 -20.73 -34.00
CA ALA A 18 -17.78 -22.00 -34.59
C ALA A 18 -17.64 -22.09 -36.13
N SER A 19 -17.26 -21.01 -36.83
CA SER A 19 -17.04 -21.04 -38.29
C SER A 19 -15.96 -20.06 -38.72
N VAL A 20 -14.92 -20.56 -39.40
CA VAL A 20 -13.79 -19.76 -39.93
C VAL A 20 -14.26 -18.64 -40.87
N SER A 21 -15.35 -18.87 -41.63
CA SER A 21 -15.96 -17.84 -42.49
C SER A 21 -16.57 -16.68 -41.70
N ARG A 22 -17.10 -16.93 -40.50
CA ARG A 22 -17.69 -15.90 -39.62
C ARG A 22 -16.58 -15.09 -38.95
N VAL A 23 -15.56 -15.77 -38.43
CA VAL A 23 -14.33 -15.17 -37.90
C VAL A 23 -13.71 -14.25 -38.94
N THR A 24 -13.49 -14.75 -40.16
CA THR A 24 -12.93 -13.95 -41.25
C THR A 24 -13.78 -12.72 -41.58
N LYS A 25 -15.11 -12.86 -41.62
CA LYS A 25 -16.02 -11.74 -41.92
C LYS A 25 -15.93 -10.62 -40.88
N ILE A 26 -15.94 -10.97 -39.59
CA ILE A 26 -15.88 -9.98 -38.50
C ILE A 26 -14.47 -9.37 -38.40
N ALA A 27 -13.42 -10.18 -38.53
CA ALA A 27 -12.04 -9.70 -38.48
C ALA A 27 -11.67 -8.77 -39.66
N ALA A 28 -12.30 -8.94 -40.82
CA ALA A 28 -12.10 -8.08 -41.98
C ALA A 28 -12.79 -6.70 -41.87
N GLY A 29 -13.66 -6.50 -40.86
CA GLY A 29 -14.32 -5.20 -40.65
C GLY A 29 -15.29 -4.79 -41.77
N GLY A 30 -15.78 -5.74 -42.57
CA GLY A 30 -16.66 -5.49 -43.71
C GLY A 30 -18.13 -5.34 -43.31
N GLY A 31 -18.79 -4.27 -43.80
CA GLY A 31 -20.22 -4.02 -43.58
C GLY A 31 -20.57 -2.53 -43.54
N THR A 32 -21.85 -2.23 -43.78
CA THR A 32 -22.35 -0.85 -43.70
C THR A 32 -22.71 -0.51 -42.26
N PRO A 33 -22.29 0.65 -41.71
CA PRO A 33 -22.68 1.07 -40.36
C PRO A 33 -24.20 1.01 -40.14
N GLY A 34 -24.63 0.53 -38.97
CA GLY A 34 -26.03 0.31 -38.62
C GLY A 34 -26.62 -1.02 -39.13
N THR A 35 -25.89 -1.81 -39.92
CA THR A 35 -26.31 -3.15 -40.33
C THR A 35 -25.80 -4.22 -39.38
N ARG A 36 -26.55 -5.32 -39.24
CA ARG A 36 -26.18 -6.44 -38.38
C ARG A 36 -24.98 -7.21 -38.94
N ALA A 37 -23.93 -7.32 -38.13
CA ALA A 37 -22.73 -8.09 -38.43
C ALA A 37 -22.91 -9.58 -38.06
N ALA A 38 -23.42 -9.85 -36.86
CA ALA A 38 -23.66 -11.18 -36.32
C ALA A 38 -24.74 -11.20 -35.22
N PRO A 39 -25.32 -12.37 -34.88
CA PRO A 39 -25.43 -13.55 -35.73
C PRO A 39 -26.35 -13.27 -36.94
N ALA A 40 -26.46 -14.21 -37.88
CA ALA A 40 -27.40 -14.09 -38.98
C ALA A 40 -28.85 -13.97 -38.43
N LYS A 41 -29.67 -13.08 -39.03
CA LYS A 41 -31.05 -12.82 -38.63
C LYS A 41 -31.92 -14.08 -38.83
N MET A 42 -32.05 -14.87 -37.78
CA MET A 42 -32.89 -16.07 -37.72
C MET A 42 -33.57 -16.11 -36.36
N ALA A 43 -34.85 -16.46 -36.32
CA ALA A 43 -35.63 -16.50 -35.08
C ALA A 43 -34.97 -17.36 -33.99
N ALA A 44 -34.40 -18.52 -34.37
CA ALA A 44 -33.69 -19.41 -33.46
C ALA A 44 -32.42 -18.78 -32.86
N ASN A 45 -31.65 -18.02 -33.66
CA ASN A 45 -30.43 -17.36 -33.18
C ASN A 45 -30.76 -16.21 -32.25
N ASP A 46 -31.77 -15.41 -32.60
CA ASP A 46 -32.19 -14.24 -31.81
C ASP A 46 -32.74 -14.67 -30.45
N ALA A 47 -33.48 -15.78 -30.41
CA ALA A 47 -33.99 -16.39 -29.19
C ALA A 47 -32.89 -16.98 -28.32
N LYS A 48 -32.01 -17.81 -28.89
CA LYS A 48 -30.99 -18.57 -28.14
C LYS A 48 -29.81 -17.72 -27.66
N ILE A 49 -29.30 -16.81 -28.49
CA ILE A 49 -28.11 -16.00 -28.18
C ILE A 49 -28.52 -14.72 -27.41
N GLY A 50 -29.70 -14.17 -27.71
CA GLY A 50 -30.25 -13.01 -27.01
C GLY A 50 -29.61 -11.67 -27.39
N VAL A 51 -28.35 -11.62 -27.82
CA VAL A 51 -27.66 -10.39 -28.23
C VAL A 51 -27.22 -10.42 -29.70
N ARG A 52 -26.88 -9.26 -30.24
CA ARG A 52 -26.36 -9.09 -31.60
C ARG A 52 -25.23 -8.08 -31.67
N LEU A 53 -24.42 -8.24 -32.72
CA LEU A 53 -23.34 -7.36 -33.11
C LEU A 53 -23.77 -6.57 -34.34
N ASP A 54 -23.77 -5.25 -34.24
CA ASP A 54 -24.03 -4.36 -35.37
C ASP A 54 -22.72 -3.66 -35.80
N ASN A 55 -22.56 -3.47 -37.11
CA ASN A 55 -21.45 -2.74 -37.70
C ASN A 55 -21.53 -1.27 -37.28
N GLY A 56 -20.49 -0.76 -36.66
CA GLY A 56 -20.31 0.66 -36.37
C GLY A 56 -19.50 1.37 -37.46
N GLU A 57 -19.18 2.63 -37.20
CA GLU A 57 -18.32 3.48 -38.01
C GLU A 57 -16.89 2.94 -38.16
N LEU A 58 -16.20 3.40 -39.21
CA LEU A 58 -14.74 3.25 -39.32
C LEU A 58 -14.08 4.35 -38.49
N VAL A 59 -13.11 3.99 -37.66
CA VAL A 59 -12.42 4.93 -36.77
C VAL A 59 -10.93 4.86 -37.04
N THR A 60 -10.28 6.01 -37.20
CA THR A 60 -8.83 6.09 -37.32
C THR A 60 -8.22 6.39 -35.96
N LYS A 61 -7.29 5.54 -35.50
CA LYS A 61 -6.50 5.75 -34.28
C LYS A 61 -5.04 5.53 -34.61
N ASP A 62 -4.19 6.51 -34.29
CA ASP A 62 -2.74 6.44 -34.52
C ASP A 62 -2.34 6.04 -35.95
N GLY A 63 -3.05 6.59 -36.94
CA GLY A 63 -2.84 6.30 -38.36
C GLY A 63 -3.36 4.93 -38.84
N LYS A 64 -3.93 4.11 -37.96
CA LYS A 64 -4.51 2.80 -38.29
C LYS A 64 -6.03 2.85 -38.30
N MET A 65 -6.65 2.11 -39.23
CA MET A 65 -8.10 2.03 -39.34
C MET A 65 -8.68 0.85 -38.57
N TYR A 66 -9.77 1.13 -37.85
CA TYR A 66 -10.53 0.17 -37.05
C TYR A 66 -11.98 0.15 -37.50
N ARG A 67 -12.61 -1.03 -37.41
CA ARG A 67 -14.07 -1.18 -37.46
C ARG A 67 -14.60 -1.18 -36.03
N ARG A 68 -15.48 -0.25 -35.70
CA ARG A 68 -16.27 -0.32 -34.48
C ARG A 68 -17.36 -1.38 -34.60
N TYR A 69 -17.57 -2.15 -33.54
CA TYR A 69 -18.72 -3.03 -33.40
C TYR A 69 -19.51 -2.68 -32.13
N LYS A 70 -20.84 -2.78 -32.23
CA LYS A 70 -21.78 -2.40 -31.17
C LYS A 70 -22.59 -3.61 -30.73
N LEU A 71 -22.56 -3.94 -29.44
CA LEU A 71 -23.32 -5.04 -28.84
C LEU A 71 -24.70 -4.54 -28.39
N GLN A 72 -25.77 -5.17 -28.89
CA GLN A 72 -27.16 -4.79 -28.63
C GLN A 72 -28.03 -6.01 -28.27
N ALA A 73 -29.15 -5.78 -27.58
CA ALA A 73 -30.12 -6.84 -27.23
C ALA A 73 -31.11 -7.14 -28.38
N ASN A 74 -31.51 -8.41 -28.52
CA ASN A 74 -32.53 -8.84 -29.48
C ASN A 74 -33.93 -8.87 -28.84
N LYS A 75 -34.94 -8.34 -29.56
CA LYS A 75 -36.34 -8.31 -29.11
C LYS A 75 -36.95 -9.69 -28.89
N ASN A 76 -36.43 -10.71 -29.58
CA ASN A 76 -36.95 -12.07 -29.54
C ASN A 76 -36.15 -12.99 -28.60
N ALA A 77 -35.30 -12.45 -27.72
CA ALA A 77 -34.52 -13.24 -26.78
C ALA A 77 -35.41 -14.12 -25.88
N SER A 78 -35.01 -15.38 -25.67
CA SER A 78 -35.68 -16.28 -24.71
C SER A 78 -35.36 -15.92 -23.26
N ASN A 79 -34.20 -15.28 -23.01
CA ASN A 79 -33.85 -14.78 -21.70
C ASN A 79 -34.72 -13.55 -21.35
N PRO A 80 -35.56 -13.61 -20.29
CA PRO A 80 -36.51 -12.55 -19.96
C PRO A 80 -35.83 -11.19 -19.74
N THR A 81 -34.67 -11.17 -19.07
CA THR A 81 -33.93 -9.93 -18.81
C THR A 81 -33.45 -9.26 -20.10
N ILE A 82 -32.94 -10.04 -21.06
CA ILE A 82 -32.48 -9.48 -22.35
C ILE A 82 -33.68 -9.02 -23.19
N LYS A 83 -34.80 -9.75 -23.12
CA LYS A 83 -36.04 -9.39 -23.80
C LYS A 83 -36.61 -8.07 -23.30
N ASP A 84 -36.64 -7.87 -21.98
CA ASP A 84 -37.11 -6.62 -21.36
C ASP A 84 -36.21 -5.43 -21.75
N LEU A 85 -34.89 -5.63 -21.77
CA LEU A 85 -33.94 -4.62 -22.24
C LEU A 85 -34.18 -4.22 -23.70
N ALA A 86 -34.42 -5.22 -24.57
CA ALA A 86 -34.71 -4.96 -25.97
C ALA A 86 -36.09 -4.31 -26.17
N ALA A 87 -37.06 -4.55 -25.28
CA ALA A 87 -38.36 -3.89 -25.29
C ALA A 87 -38.27 -2.40 -24.93
N GLN A 88 -37.39 -2.04 -23.99
CA GLN A 88 -37.10 -0.64 -23.64
C GLN A 88 -36.42 0.10 -24.79
N ASN A 89 -35.31 -0.45 -25.30
CA ASN A 89 -34.63 0.10 -26.48
C ASN A 89 -33.73 -0.97 -27.14
N SER A 90 -34.23 -1.58 -28.22
CA SER A 90 -33.49 -2.60 -28.97
C SER A 90 -32.27 -2.08 -29.74
N HIS A 91 -32.10 -0.76 -29.84
CA HIS A 91 -30.92 -0.12 -30.45
C HIS A 91 -29.98 0.46 -29.40
N ARG A 92 -30.25 0.24 -28.10
CA ARG A 92 -29.30 0.57 -27.03
C ARG A 92 -28.02 -0.24 -27.23
N VAL A 93 -26.90 0.47 -27.24
CA VAL A 93 -25.56 -0.11 -27.27
C VAL A 93 -25.16 -0.38 -25.83
N PHE A 94 -24.89 -1.64 -25.51
CA PHE A 94 -24.49 -2.06 -24.16
C PHE A 94 -22.97 -2.16 -24.01
N ALA A 95 -22.26 -2.37 -25.12
CA ALA A 95 -20.80 -2.36 -25.20
C ALA A 95 -20.38 -2.04 -26.63
N GLU A 96 -19.20 -1.44 -26.79
CA GLU A 96 -18.57 -1.19 -28.08
C GLU A 96 -17.08 -1.56 -28.04
N ALA A 97 -16.56 -1.98 -29.19
CA ALA A 97 -15.17 -2.41 -29.32
C ALA A 97 -14.68 -2.17 -30.75
N ASP A 98 -13.40 -1.82 -30.88
CA ASP A 98 -12.78 -1.39 -32.13
C ASP A 98 -11.78 -2.45 -32.62
N VAL A 99 -12.06 -3.06 -33.78
CA VAL A 99 -11.25 -4.15 -34.34
C VAL A 99 -10.37 -3.62 -35.48
N PRO A 100 -9.04 -3.83 -35.44
CA PRO A 100 -8.14 -3.35 -36.48
C PRO A 100 -8.39 -4.07 -37.81
N ILE A 101 -8.41 -3.31 -38.90
CA ILE A 101 -8.66 -3.83 -40.27
C ILE A 101 -7.35 -4.26 -40.96
N ASP A 102 -6.19 -3.88 -40.43
CA ASP A 102 -4.87 -4.25 -40.95
C ASP A 102 -4.50 -5.72 -40.67
N ASP A 103 -3.47 -6.26 -41.33
CA ASP A 103 -3.02 -7.64 -41.11
C ASP A 103 -2.05 -7.78 -39.91
N SER A 104 -2.05 -6.82 -38.96
CA SER A 104 -1.09 -6.80 -37.85
C SER A 104 -1.31 -7.88 -36.78
N LYS A 105 -2.46 -8.55 -36.80
CA LYS A 105 -2.85 -9.62 -35.87
C LYS A 105 -3.61 -10.72 -36.59
N SER A 106 -3.53 -11.95 -36.07
CA SER A 106 -4.33 -13.06 -36.59
C SER A 106 -5.83 -12.75 -36.45
N LYS A 107 -6.64 -13.40 -37.29
CA LYS A 107 -8.10 -13.17 -37.28
C LYS A 107 -8.70 -13.62 -35.95
N GLU A 108 -8.16 -14.69 -35.38
CA GLU A 108 -8.56 -15.28 -34.11
C GLU A 108 -8.28 -14.32 -32.95
N GLU A 109 -7.07 -13.77 -32.85
CA GLU A 109 -6.71 -12.76 -31.83
C GLU A 109 -7.58 -11.50 -31.90
N LYS A 110 -7.96 -11.07 -33.12
CA LYS A 110 -8.87 -9.93 -33.29
C LYS A 110 -10.27 -10.22 -32.74
N ILE A 111 -10.76 -11.45 -32.91
CA ILE A 111 -12.07 -11.87 -32.39
C ILE A 111 -12.01 -12.07 -30.88
N ASP A 112 -10.96 -12.67 -30.33
CA ASP A 112 -10.82 -12.82 -28.89
C ASP A 112 -10.76 -11.45 -28.21
N LYS A 113 -9.92 -10.56 -28.72
CA LYS A 113 -9.84 -9.18 -28.22
C LYS A 113 -11.19 -8.44 -28.29
N LEU A 114 -11.94 -8.61 -29.38
CA LEU A 114 -13.28 -8.02 -29.52
C LEU A 114 -14.22 -8.43 -28.38
N PHE A 115 -14.25 -9.71 -28.01
CA PHE A 115 -15.14 -10.20 -26.96
C PHE A 115 -14.58 -9.95 -25.55
N ASP A 116 -13.26 -9.85 -25.39
CA ASP A 116 -12.63 -9.41 -24.14
C ASP A 116 -12.97 -7.94 -23.87
N ASP A 117 -12.88 -7.07 -24.88
CA ASP A 117 -13.24 -5.66 -24.79
C ASP A 117 -14.74 -5.49 -24.45
N PHE A 118 -15.62 -6.32 -25.02
CA PHE A 118 -17.04 -6.35 -24.63
C PHE A 118 -17.26 -6.82 -23.19
N SER A 119 -16.55 -7.85 -22.76
CA SER A 119 -16.65 -8.37 -21.39
C SER A 119 -16.22 -7.30 -20.38
N LEU A 120 -15.12 -6.60 -20.67
CA LEU A 120 -14.63 -5.48 -19.86
C LEU A 120 -15.60 -4.30 -19.88
N SER A 121 -16.13 -3.91 -21.05
CA SER A 121 -17.09 -2.82 -21.18
C SER A 121 -18.39 -3.10 -20.42
N LEU A 122 -18.92 -4.33 -20.49
CA LEU A 122 -20.10 -4.76 -19.73
C LEU A 122 -19.85 -4.82 -18.22
N LEU A 123 -18.60 -5.02 -17.77
CA LEU A 123 -18.20 -4.97 -16.36
C LEU A 123 -18.11 -3.54 -15.83
N LEU A 124 -17.76 -2.58 -16.70
CA LEU A 124 -17.58 -1.17 -16.38
C LEU A 124 -18.83 -0.31 -16.63
N HIS A 125 -19.92 -0.89 -17.18
CA HIS A 125 -21.10 -0.13 -17.57
C HIS A 125 -21.89 0.39 -16.33
N PRO A 126 -22.15 1.71 -16.22
CA PRO A 126 -22.58 2.37 -14.96
C PRO A 126 -23.99 2.05 -14.47
N GLU A 127 -24.87 1.48 -15.29
CA GLU A 127 -26.28 1.24 -14.95
C GLU A 127 -26.71 -0.24 -14.90
N VAL A 128 -25.80 -1.17 -14.62
CA VAL A 128 -26.20 -2.57 -14.44
C VAL A 128 -26.80 -2.79 -13.04
N PRO A 129 -28.10 -3.09 -12.90
CA PRO A 129 -28.70 -3.31 -11.58
C PRO A 129 -28.20 -4.58 -10.92
N GLN A 130 -27.94 -4.41 -9.62
CA GLN A 130 -27.87 -5.40 -8.55
C GLN A 130 -28.92 -6.51 -8.75
N LEU A 131 -28.52 -7.78 -8.61
CA LEU A 131 -29.37 -8.91 -8.18
C LEU A 131 -28.52 -10.18 -8.16
N LEU A 132 -28.06 -10.54 -6.96
CA LEU A 132 -27.93 -11.93 -6.55
C LEU A 132 -28.77 -12.06 -5.29
N ASP A 133 -29.87 -12.79 -5.41
CA ASP A 133 -30.62 -13.33 -4.28
C ASP A 133 -29.69 -14.26 -3.48
N TYR A 134 -29.46 -13.92 -2.21
CA TYR A 134 -29.14 -14.89 -1.18
C TYR A 134 -30.03 -14.60 0.04
N PRO A 135 -30.44 -15.65 0.77
CA PRO A 135 -31.34 -15.51 1.91
C PRO A 135 -30.68 -14.67 3.00
N THR A 136 -31.45 -13.72 3.50
CA THR A 136 -31.16 -12.91 4.69
C THR A 136 -30.74 -13.77 5.87
N PRO A 137 -29.60 -13.47 6.53
CA PRO A 137 -29.50 -13.67 7.97
C PRO A 137 -30.36 -12.59 8.63
N VAL A 138 -31.28 -13.03 9.48
CA VAL A 138 -32.12 -12.17 10.30
C VAL A 138 -31.23 -11.31 11.21
N SER A 139 -31.24 -10.00 11.00
CA SER A 139 -30.93 -9.02 12.05
C SER A 139 -31.64 -7.72 11.73
N ALA A 140 -32.81 -7.54 12.33
CA ALA A 140 -33.58 -6.31 12.27
C ALA A 140 -32.86 -5.21 13.06
N PHE A 141 -32.48 -4.12 12.39
CA PHE A 141 -32.39 -2.81 13.02
C PHE A 141 -32.74 -1.76 11.97
N VAL A 142 -33.92 -1.18 12.12
CA VAL A 142 -34.42 -0.05 11.31
C VAL A 142 -33.78 1.23 11.86
N PRO A 143 -33.08 2.05 11.05
CA PRO A 143 -32.70 3.39 11.46
C PRO A 143 -33.91 4.33 11.35
N PRO A 144 -34.20 5.20 12.34
CA PRO A 144 -35.21 6.23 12.16
C PRO A 144 -34.67 7.39 11.32
N ALA A 145 -35.57 7.97 10.52
CA ALA A 145 -35.40 9.07 9.59
C ALA A 145 -35.10 10.43 10.29
N PRO A 146 -34.63 11.46 9.56
CA PRO A 146 -34.08 12.68 10.15
C PRO A 146 -35.19 13.69 10.47
N HIS A 147 -35.17 14.26 11.68
CA HIS A 147 -35.97 15.44 12.00
C HIS A 147 -35.09 16.59 12.50
N VAL A 148 -35.05 17.63 11.66
CA VAL A 148 -35.22 19.07 11.93
C VAL A 148 -34.45 19.67 13.12
N ALA A 149 -33.56 20.61 12.77
CA ALA A 149 -32.84 21.49 13.69
C ALA A 149 -33.76 22.40 14.53
N VAL A 150 -33.54 22.44 15.85
CA VAL A 150 -33.78 23.61 16.72
C VAL A 150 -32.74 23.64 17.86
N ALA A 151 -32.31 24.86 18.18
CA ALA A 151 -31.28 25.33 19.11
C ALA A 151 -31.14 24.67 20.50
N GLY A 152 -29.91 24.74 21.03
CA GLY A 152 -29.63 24.80 22.48
C GLY A 152 -28.59 23.80 22.96
N GLY A 153 -27.39 24.29 23.31
CA GLY A 153 -26.27 23.47 23.77
C GLY A 153 -26.56 22.62 24.99
N LEU A 154 -26.39 21.30 24.84
CA LEU A 154 -25.99 20.31 25.87
C LEU A 154 -25.96 18.85 25.35
N GLU A 155 -26.17 18.60 24.05
CA GLU A 155 -26.20 17.24 23.43
C GLU A 155 -24.91 16.80 22.70
N MET A 156 -23.75 17.43 22.93
CA MET A 156 -22.47 17.07 22.29
C MET A 156 -21.76 15.83 22.89
N LEU A 157 -22.45 14.96 23.64
CA LEU A 157 -21.83 13.87 24.42
C LEU A 157 -22.15 12.43 23.96
N TYR A 158 -22.90 12.23 22.88
CA TYR A 158 -23.19 10.88 22.36
C TYR A 158 -23.17 10.83 20.83
N LEU A 159 -21.99 10.94 20.23
CA LEU A 159 -21.74 10.36 18.91
C LEU A 159 -21.51 8.85 19.09
N PRO A 160 -22.13 7.96 18.27
CA PRO A 160 -21.89 6.53 18.37
C PRO A 160 -20.39 6.22 18.19
N PHE A 161 -19.84 5.41 19.10
CA PHE A 161 -18.42 5.01 19.16
C PHE A 161 -17.83 4.71 17.77
N ARG A 162 -18.58 4.02 16.89
CA ARG A 162 -18.14 3.65 15.52
C ARG A 162 -17.72 4.85 14.64
N ILE A 163 -18.27 6.04 14.87
CA ILE A 163 -17.94 7.28 14.14
C ILE A 163 -16.63 7.90 14.65
N GLN A 164 -16.33 7.74 15.95
CA GLN A 164 -15.18 8.36 16.61
C GLN A 164 -13.84 7.65 16.32
N TYR A 165 -13.87 6.34 16.02
CA TYR A 165 -12.68 5.52 15.76
C TYR A 165 -12.29 5.40 14.28
N ARG A 166 -13.19 5.71 13.33
CA ARG A 166 -12.88 5.68 11.88
C ARG A 166 -11.69 6.58 11.52
N PRO A 167 -11.62 7.84 11.98
CA PRO A 167 -10.49 8.73 11.69
C PRO A 167 -9.18 8.22 12.31
N ALA A 168 -9.22 7.72 13.55
CA ALA A 168 -8.05 7.19 14.24
C ALA A 168 -7.51 5.90 13.56
N ARG A 169 -8.40 4.99 13.15
CA ARG A 169 -8.04 3.79 12.37
C ARG A 169 -7.46 4.15 11.02
N LEU A 170 -8.05 5.11 10.29
CA LEU A 170 -7.52 5.59 9.01
C LEU A 170 -6.18 6.30 9.17
N MET A 171 -6.00 7.12 10.21
CA MET A 171 -4.74 7.81 10.51
C MET A 171 -3.64 6.84 10.94
N MET A 172 -3.96 5.80 11.71
CA MET A 172 -2.98 4.78 12.12
C MET A 172 -2.66 3.80 11.00
N ILE A 173 -3.63 3.43 10.15
CA ILE A 173 -3.35 2.73 8.89
C ILE A 173 -2.48 3.63 8.01
N ALA A 174 -2.80 4.91 7.88
CA ALA A 174 -1.98 5.86 7.14
C ALA A 174 -0.60 6.03 7.78
N GLN A 175 -0.44 5.97 9.10
CA GLN A 175 0.85 6.03 9.80
C GLN A 175 1.65 4.74 9.61
N ALA A 176 1.04 3.57 9.80
CA ALA A 176 1.66 2.28 9.50
C ALA A 176 2.10 2.21 8.03
N ARG A 177 1.29 2.78 7.13
CA ARG A 177 1.63 2.96 5.71
C ARG A 177 2.68 4.06 5.49
N GLN A 178 2.72 5.16 6.25
CA GLN A 178 3.73 6.23 6.12
C GLN A 178 5.08 5.85 6.76
N LEU A 179 5.09 4.95 7.74
CA LEU A 179 6.30 4.41 8.37
C LEU A 179 7.04 3.48 7.41
N THR A 180 6.33 2.84 6.48
CA THR A 180 6.85 1.95 5.42
C THR A 180 7.00 2.67 4.08
N MET A 181 6.11 3.59 3.71
CA MET A 181 6.16 4.31 2.44
C MET A 181 7.35 5.28 2.38
N THR A 182 8.23 5.04 1.42
CA THR A 182 9.33 5.96 1.10
C THR A 182 9.01 6.93 -0.04
N LYS A 183 7.85 6.79 -0.73
CA LYS A 183 7.50 7.56 -1.95
C LYS A 183 7.58 9.08 -1.70
N PRO A 184 8.57 9.76 -2.28
CA PRO A 184 8.74 11.20 -2.13
C PRO A 184 8.39 11.92 -3.45
N PRO A 185 8.38 13.26 -3.47
CA PRO A 185 8.09 14.03 -4.67
C PRO A 185 9.03 13.71 -5.84
N SER A 186 8.51 13.85 -7.06
CA SER A 186 9.19 13.51 -8.32
C SER A 186 10.55 14.17 -8.50
N LEU A 187 11.47 13.43 -9.12
CA LEU A 187 12.87 13.76 -9.40
C LEU A 187 13.09 15.17 -10.00
N CYS A 188 14.07 15.89 -9.45
CA CYS A 188 14.82 16.92 -10.14
C CYS A 188 16.19 16.31 -10.48
N GLU A 189 16.45 16.05 -11.77
CA GLU A 189 17.75 15.58 -12.24
C GLU A 189 18.80 16.68 -12.02
N ARG A 190 19.72 16.45 -11.09
CA ARG A 190 21.01 17.14 -11.08
C ARG A 190 22.11 16.10 -11.05
N THR A 191 22.94 16.10 -12.08
CA THR A 191 24.24 15.42 -12.06
C THR A 191 25.08 16.01 -10.94
N ALA A 192 25.54 15.13 -10.05
CA ALA A 192 26.19 15.47 -8.80
C ALA A 192 27.71 15.64 -9.00
N HIS A 193 28.30 16.75 -8.51
CA HIS A 193 29.76 16.92 -8.38
C HIS A 193 30.26 16.16 -7.12
N ASP A 194 31.56 15.80 -7.09
CA ASP A 194 32.23 14.89 -6.14
C ASP A 194 31.90 15.04 -4.63
N GLY A 195 31.45 16.21 -4.17
CA GLY A 195 31.08 16.44 -2.76
C GLY A 195 29.67 15.96 -2.34
N THR A 196 28.84 15.48 -3.27
CA THR A 196 27.40 15.24 -3.03
C THR A 196 27.02 13.76 -2.85
N PHE A 197 27.94 12.82 -3.09
CA PHE A 197 27.70 11.38 -2.91
C PHE A 197 27.27 11.02 -1.48
N PHE A 198 27.84 11.70 -0.49
CA PHE A 198 27.64 11.43 0.94
C PHE A 198 26.38 12.09 1.52
N GLN A 199 25.92 13.18 0.93
CA GLN A 199 24.84 14.01 1.47
C GLN A 199 23.46 13.52 1.02
N PHE A 200 22.41 13.85 1.75
CA PHE A 200 21.04 13.68 1.26
C PHE A 200 20.67 14.88 0.37
N THR A 201 20.22 14.61 -0.85
CA THR A 201 20.02 15.60 -1.91
C THR A 201 18.60 15.60 -2.49
N ARG A 202 17.84 14.52 -2.28
CA ARG A 202 16.50 14.33 -2.86
C ARG A 202 15.46 15.37 -2.41
N GLY A 203 15.58 15.92 -1.21
CA GLY A 203 14.64 16.92 -0.71
C GLY A 203 15.04 17.52 0.63
N ARG A 204 14.06 18.12 1.29
CA ARG A 204 14.15 18.84 2.56
C ARG A 204 13.08 18.33 3.52
N PHE A 205 13.29 18.48 4.83
CA PHE A 205 12.39 17.92 5.85
C PHE A 205 11.63 19.02 6.59
N LEU A 206 10.33 18.82 6.76
CA LEU A 206 9.45 19.74 7.48
C LEU A 206 9.74 19.84 8.99
N THR A 207 10.29 18.78 9.56
CA THR A 207 10.52 18.66 11.00
C THR A 207 11.95 18.16 11.24
N ASP A 208 12.64 18.79 12.20
CA ASP A 208 13.99 18.43 12.66
C ASP A 208 14.97 18.15 11.52
N GLU A 209 15.04 19.08 10.55
CA GLU A 209 15.77 18.86 9.31
C GLU A 209 17.25 18.55 9.53
N ALA A 210 17.90 19.22 10.47
CA ALA A 210 19.31 18.99 10.76
C ALA A 210 19.57 17.53 11.19
N SER A 211 18.69 16.98 12.04
CA SER A 211 18.73 15.59 12.49
C SER A 211 18.42 14.62 11.36
N GLU A 212 17.40 14.88 10.54
CA GLU A 212 17.04 14.03 9.40
C GLU A 212 18.14 13.99 8.32
N LEU A 213 18.82 15.11 8.07
CA LEU A 213 19.98 15.17 7.17
C LEU A 213 21.20 14.45 7.77
N ALA A 214 21.49 14.64 9.06
CA ALA A 214 22.62 14.01 9.74
C ALA A 214 22.49 12.47 9.75
N LYS A 215 21.29 11.95 10.01
CA LYS A 215 20.97 10.52 9.96
C LYS A 215 21.09 9.90 8.55
N ARG A 216 21.09 10.72 7.49
CA ARG A 216 21.20 10.31 6.08
C ARG A 216 22.51 10.74 5.43
N TYR A 217 23.49 11.12 6.25
CA TYR A 217 24.84 11.36 5.82
C TYR A 217 25.71 10.13 6.11
N ILE A 218 26.43 9.66 5.10
CA ILE A 218 27.41 8.58 5.27
C ILE A 218 28.62 8.82 4.37
N ARG A 219 29.81 8.63 4.93
CA ARG A 219 31.08 8.62 4.17
C ARG A 219 31.49 7.19 3.89
N PHE A 220 31.98 6.97 2.68
CA PHE A 220 32.52 5.69 2.20
C PHE A 220 33.51 5.97 1.07
N ASP A 221 34.36 4.99 0.76
CA ASP A 221 35.31 5.09 -0.34
C ASP A 221 34.64 4.71 -1.67
N ILE A 222 34.37 5.72 -2.50
CA ILE A 222 33.70 5.52 -3.80
C ILE A 222 34.61 4.84 -4.83
N ASP A 223 35.92 5.04 -4.72
CA ASP A 223 36.89 4.46 -5.65
C ASP A 223 37.04 2.96 -5.38
N GLU A 224 37.06 2.55 -4.11
CA GLU A 224 37.05 1.12 -3.75
C GLU A 224 35.75 0.43 -4.15
N LEU A 225 34.61 1.11 -3.99
CA LEU A 225 33.32 0.59 -4.45
C LEU A 225 33.28 0.46 -5.99
N ALA A 226 33.86 1.43 -6.72
CA ALA A 226 34.02 1.35 -8.17
C ALA A 226 34.94 0.19 -8.59
N ARG A 227 36.03 -0.06 -7.86
CA ARG A 227 36.92 -1.23 -8.12
C ARG A 227 36.21 -2.55 -7.91
N LEU A 228 35.35 -2.65 -6.89
CA LEU A 228 34.48 -3.82 -6.71
C LEU A 228 33.52 -4.00 -7.88
N ALA A 229 32.91 -2.90 -8.36
CA ALA A 229 32.05 -2.92 -9.55
C ALA A 229 32.80 -3.40 -10.79
N VAL A 230 34.03 -2.92 -11.02
CA VAL A 230 34.87 -3.37 -12.13
C VAL A 230 35.15 -4.86 -12.04
N ARG A 231 35.61 -5.37 -10.88
CA ARG A 231 35.88 -6.80 -10.68
C ARG A 231 34.64 -7.67 -10.93
N ALA A 232 33.48 -7.22 -10.48
CA ALA A 232 32.22 -7.91 -10.74
C ALA A 232 31.90 -7.97 -12.25
N ALA A 233 32.12 -6.86 -12.98
CA ALA A 233 31.91 -6.80 -14.42
C ALA A 233 32.91 -7.68 -15.20
N GLU A 234 34.17 -7.75 -14.76
CA GLU A 234 35.19 -8.63 -15.34
C GLU A 234 34.79 -10.10 -15.22
N ALA A 235 34.30 -10.50 -14.04
CA ALA A 235 33.80 -11.84 -13.79
C ALA A 235 32.55 -12.17 -14.63
N ALA A 236 31.64 -11.20 -14.80
CA ALA A 236 30.40 -11.41 -15.56
C ALA A 236 30.62 -11.52 -17.08
N SER A 237 31.69 -10.93 -17.60
CA SER A 237 31.90 -10.76 -19.05
C SER A 237 33.21 -11.35 -19.59
N ASN A 238 33.95 -12.08 -18.76
CA ASN A 238 35.19 -12.80 -19.09
C ASN A 238 36.25 -11.94 -19.80
N GLY A 239 36.58 -10.78 -19.23
CA GLY A 239 37.63 -9.91 -19.76
C GLY A 239 37.82 -8.64 -18.92
N PRO A 240 38.93 -7.91 -19.12
CA PRO A 240 39.21 -6.68 -18.38
C PRO A 240 38.13 -5.63 -18.64
N ARG A 241 37.82 -4.81 -17.63
CA ARG A 241 36.80 -3.76 -17.71
C ARG A 241 37.29 -2.44 -17.14
N THR A 242 36.76 -1.36 -17.70
CA THR A 242 36.94 -0.03 -17.14
C THR A 242 35.60 0.60 -16.81
N CYS A 243 35.49 1.22 -15.63
CA CYS A 243 34.33 2.03 -15.27
C CYS A 243 34.44 3.40 -15.98
N ILE A 244 33.48 3.70 -16.85
CA ILE A 244 33.47 4.94 -17.66
C ILE A 244 32.53 6.02 -17.09
N SER A 245 31.64 5.65 -16.17
CA SER A 245 30.72 6.59 -15.53
C SER A 245 30.31 6.12 -14.14
N ILE A 246 30.31 7.06 -13.19
CA ILE A 246 29.83 6.90 -11.81
C ILE A 246 28.74 7.93 -11.60
N GLU A 247 27.55 7.49 -11.23
CA GLU A 247 26.39 8.36 -11.07
C GLU A 247 25.69 8.08 -9.75
N LYS A 248 25.44 9.13 -8.98
CA LYS A 248 24.58 9.03 -7.81
C LYS A 248 23.12 8.97 -8.27
N MET A 249 22.42 7.90 -7.92
CA MET A 249 20.98 7.78 -8.14
C MET A 249 20.21 8.61 -7.10
N ALA A 250 18.89 8.74 -7.28
CA ALA A 250 18.03 9.40 -6.30
C ALA A 250 18.25 8.83 -4.90
N ASP A 251 18.43 9.69 -3.88
CA ASP A 251 18.62 9.18 -2.52
C ASP A 251 17.39 8.37 -2.06
N GLY A 252 17.63 7.18 -1.52
CA GLY A 252 16.61 6.49 -0.72
C GLY A 252 16.45 7.18 0.64
N MET A 253 15.36 6.84 1.34
CA MET A 253 15.16 7.30 2.72
C MET A 253 16.17 6.68 3.71
N HIS A 254 16.76 5.54 3.32
CA HIS A 254 17.64 4.74 4.16
C HIS A 254 18.98 4.41 3.53
N ASN A 255 19.20 4.73 2.24
CA ASN A 255 20.41 4.30 1.53
C ASN A 255 20.90 5.34 0.51
N LYS A 256 22.19 5.28 0.20
CA LYS A 256 22.77 5.82 -1.04
C LYS A 256 22.77 4.73 -2.09
N ALA A 257 22.47 5.10 -3.33
CA ALA A 257 22.57 4.22 -4.49
C ALA A 257 23.47 4.87 -5.55
N ILE A 258 24.53 4.18 -5.94
CA ILE A 258 25.53 4.64 -6.90
C ILE A 258 25.54 3.68 -8.09
N ARG A 259 25.31 4.19 -9.29
CA ARG A 259 25.38 3.41 -10.54
C ARG A 259 26.77 3.53 -11.15
N PHE A 260 27.37 2.39 -11.46
CA PHE A 260 28.64 2.27 -12.17
C PHE A 260 28.36 1.72 -13.57
N THR A 261 28.81 2.42 -14.61
CA THR A 261 28.68 1.97 -16.01
C THR A 261 30.05 1.63 -16.57
N MET A 262 30.18 0.42 -17.11
CA MET A 262 31.41 -0.10 -17.71
C MET A 262 31.48 0.20 -19.21
N ASP A 263 32.68 0.08 -19.78
CA ASP A 263 32.98 0.27 -21.22
C ASP A 263 32.10 -0.54 -22.19
N ASN A 264 31.59 -1.69 -21.76
CA ASN A 264 30.72 -2.58 -22.53
C ASN A 264 29.22 -2.35 -22.30
N GLY A 265 28.85 -1.33 -21.51
CA GLY A 265 27.48 -1.05 -21.13
C GLY A 265 26.95 -1.90 -19.96
N PHE A 266 27.75 -2.78 -19.36
CA PHE A 266 27.36 -3.43 -18.10
C PHE A 266 27.19 -2.38 -17.00
N GLN A 267 26.11 -2.51 -16.23
CA GLN A 267 25.80 -1.59 -15.14
C GLN A 267 25.64 -2.33 -13.82
N ALA A 268 26.32 -1.83 -12.80
CA ALA A 268 26.17 -2.28 -11.41
C ALA A 268 25.67 -1.12 -10.54
N VAL A 269 24.94 -1.45 -9.49
CA VAL A 269 24.45 -0.50 -8.49
C VAL A 269 25.07 -0.86 -7.14
N GLY A 270 25.81 0.07 -6.54
CA GLY A 270 26.26 0.00 -5.16
C GLY A 270 25.27 0.69 -4.24
N LYS A 271 24.62 -0.08 -3.38
CA LYS A 271 23.77 0.37 -2.28
C LYS A 271 24.59 0.48 -1.01
N VAL A 272 24.56 1.63 -0.35
CA VAL A 272 25.25 1.88 0.93
C VAL A 272 24.22 2.36 1.95
N PRO A 273 24.00 1.63 3.07
CA PRO A 273 23.03 2.00 4.08
C PRO A 273 23.45 3.25 4.84
N ASN A 274 22.50 4.17 5.05
CA ASN A 274 22.67 5.32 5.93
C ASN A 274 22.59 4.89 7.41
N PRO A 275 23.05 5.73 8.36
CA PRO A 275 22.92 5.47 9.79
C PRO A 275 21.49 5.16 10.30
N ASN A 276 20.45 5.59 9.58
CA ASN A 276 19.04 5.28 9.89
C ASN A 276 18.48 4.05 9.15
N ALA A 277 19.31 3.28 8.45
CA ALA A 277 18.87 2.11 7.70
C ALA A 277 18.40 0.99 8.63
N GLY A 278 19.12 0.74 9.72
CA GLY A 278 18.71 -0.18 10.76
C GLY A 278 19.84 -0.56 11.69
N LEU A 279 19.84 -1.83 12.11
CA LEU A 279 20.88 -2.38 12.97
C LEU A 279 22.13 -2.66 12.13
N PRO A 280 23.32 -2.15 12.50
CA PRO A 280 24.56 -2.48 11.83
C PRO A 280 24.75 -3.99 11.73
N HIS A 281 25.39 -4.42 10.65
CA HIS A 281 25.53 -5.81 10.23
C HIS A 281 24.22 -6.51 9.86
N LEU A 282 23.24 -6.54 10.77
CA LEU A 282 22.00 -7.31 10.62
C LEU A 282 21.14 -6.83 9.44
N THR A 283 20.99 -5.52 9.25
CA THR A 283 20.15 -4.99 8.16
C THR A 283 20.68 -5.38 6.79
N THR A 284 21.99 -5.24 6.55
CA THR A 284 22.60 -5.61 5.28
C THR A 284 22.64 -7.12 5.08
N ALA A 285 23.03 -7.89 6.10
CA ALA A 285 23.07 -9.35 6.01
C ALA A 285 21.68 -9.95 5.73
N SER A 286 20.65 -9.43 6.39
CA SER A 286 19.29 -9.90 6.20
C SER A 286 18.75 -9.58 4.80
N GLU A 287 19.01 -8.37 4.28
CA GLU A 287 18.57 -7.99 2.94
C GLU A 287 19.17 -8.92 1.88
N VAL A 288 20.47 -9.21 1.95
CA VAL A 288 21.13 -10.05 0.94
C VAL A 288 20.64 -11.50 1.01
N ALA A 289 20.47 -12.05 2.21
CA ALA A 289 19.92 -13.40 2.39
C ALA A 289 18.47 -13.50 1.89
N THR A 290 17.67 -12.47 2.16
CA THR A 290 16.31 -12.32 1.65
C THR A 290 16.31 -12.32 0.12
N MET A 291 17.14 -11.50 -0.52
CA MET A 291 17.24 -11.45 -1.98
C MET A 291 17.65 -12.79 -2.61
N ASP A 292 18.61 -13.51 -2.01
CA ASP A 292 18.99 -14.86 -2.47
C ASP A 292 17.78 -15.80 -2.37
N PHE A 293 17.11 -15.87 -1.22
CA PHE A 293 15.93 -16.72 -1.04
C PHE A 293 14.81 -16.38 -2.02
N MET A 294 14.49 -15.09 -2.18
CA MET A 294 13.48 -14.62 -3.13
C MET A 294 13.83 -15.06 -4.56
N SER A 295 15.09 -14.95 -4.97
CA SER A 295 15.53 -15.29 -6.33
C SER A 295 15.59 -16.81 -6.56
N ASN A 296 16.33 -17.51 -5.72
CA ASN A 296 16.75 -18.89 -5.96
C ASN A 296 15.78 -19.93 -5.40
N VAL A 297 14.98 -19.58 -4.38
CA VAL A 297 13.97 -20.48 -3.80
C VAL A 297 12.57 -20.13 -4.34
N LEU A 298 12.19 -18.86 -4.30
CA LEU A 298 10.85 -18.44 -4.74
C LEU A 298 10.77 -18.03 -6.22
N GLY A 299 11.88 -17.94 -6.95
CA GLY A 299 11.84 -17.52 -8.37
C GLY A 299 11.30 -16.10 -8.57
N THR A 300 11.33 -15.27 -7.53
CA THR A 300 10.90 -13.87 -7.59
C THR A 300 12.01 -13.06 -8.27
N PRO A 301 11.68 -12.23 -9.27
CA PRO A 301 12.69 -11.44 -9.96
C PRO A 301 13.23 -10.36 -9.03
N VAL A 302 14.53 -10.43 -8.74
CA VAL A 302 15.27 -9.46 -7.95
C VAL A 302 16.63 -9.20 -8.63
N PRO A 303 17.25 -8.03 -8.45
CA PRO A 303 18.60 -7.79 -8.96
C PRO A 303 19.60 -8.79 -8.36
N LYS A 304 20.48 -9.34 -9.19
CA LYS A 304 21.49 -10.29 -8.71
C LYS A 304 22.54 -9.56 -7.88
N VAL A 305 22.76 -10.05 -6.66
CA VAL A 305 23.86 -9.57 -5.81
C VAL A 305 25.20 -10.07 -6.36
N LEU A 306 26.14 -9.15 -6.54
CA LEU A 306 27.46 -9.38 -7.13
C LEU A 306 28.55 -9.45 -6.06
N SER A 307 28.46 -8.60 -5.04
CA SER A 307 29.35 -8.55 -3.88
C SER A 307 28.66 -7.76 -2.78
N TRP A 308 28.98 -8.02 -1.52
CA TRP A 308 28.43 -7.26 -0.40
C TRP A 308 29.34 -7.38 0.81
N SER A 309 29.17 -6.48 1.78
CA SER A 309 29.77 -6.56 3.10
C SER A 309 28.82 -5.94 4.11
N SER A 310 28.53 -6.68 5.18
CA SER A 310 27.81 -6.16 6.37
C SER A 310 28.76 -5.64 7.45
N SER A 311 30.07 -5.63 7.23
CA SER A 311 31.05 -5.03 8.14
C SER A 311 31.58 -3.74 7.55
N THR A 312 31.90 -2.76 8.38
CA THR A 312 32.64 -1.54 7.98
C THR A 312 34.15 -1.79 7.88
N ASP A 313 34.64 -2.92 8.40
CA ASP A 313 36.03 -3.38 8.24
C ASP A 313 36.25 -3.98 6.84
N ASN A 314 36.19 -3.12 5.83
CA ASN A 314 36.47 -3.44 4.44
C ASN A 314 36.98 -2.18 3.72
N PRO A 315 37.58 -2.29 2.52
CA PRO A 315 38.15 -1.13 1.81
C PRO A 315 37.16 0.01 1.52
N VAL A 316 35.86 -0.26 1.36
CA VAL A 316 34.83 0.78 1.16
C VAL A 316 34.58 1.60 2.44
N ALA A 317 35.04 1.10 3.60
CA ALA A 317 34.84 1.69 4.93
C ALA A 317 33.36 1.88 5.33
N ALA A 318 32.47 1.14 4.70
CA ALA A 318 31.04 1.10 4.98
C ALA A 318 30.46 -0.26 4.62
N GLU A 319 29.31 -0.60 5.19
CA GLU A 319 28.50 -1.69 4.68
C GLU A 319 28.07 -1.37 3.24
N TYR A 320 27.92 -2.38 2.40
CA TYR A 320 27.45 -2.18 1.03
C TYR A 320 26.82 -3.45 0.46
N ILE A 321 25.95 -3.26 -0.53
CA ILE A 321 25.49 -4.30 -1.45
C ILE A 321 25.75 -3.81 -2.86
N LEU A 322 26.59 -4.52 -3.60
CA LEU A 322 26.82 -4.31 -5.02
C LEU A 322 26.00 -5.35 -5.79
N MET A 323 25.12 -4.88 -6.67
CA MET A 323 24.18 -5.73 -7.42
C MET A 323 24.09 -5.29 -8.89
N GLU A 324 23.51 -6.13 -9.74
CA GLU A 324 23.17 -5.75 -11.12
C GLU A 324 22.19 -4.57 -11.13
N ASN A 325 22.30 -3.69 -12.14
CA ASN A 325 21.24 -2.71 -12.37
C ASN A 325 19.95 -3.43 -12.78
N ALA A 326 18.83 -3.07 -12.13
CA ALA A 326 17.54 -3.68 -12.42
C ALA A 326 17.14 -3.46 -13.89
N ARG A 327 16.67 -4.52 -14.56
CA ARG A 327 16.25 -4.45 -15.98
C ARG A 327 14.93 -3.68 -16.12
N GLY A 328 14.76 -3.02 -17.26
CA GLY A 328 13.55 -2.26 -17.58
C GLY A 328 13.53 -0.85 -16.98
N VAL A 329 12.34 -0.34 -16.70
CA VAL A 329 12.12 0.99 -16.12
C VAL A 329 11.26 0.90 -14.86
N PRO A 330 11.43 1.81 -13.87
CA PRO A 330 10.53 1.90 -12.73
C PRO A 330 9.09 2.13 -13.21
N LEU A 331 8.13 1.40 -12.64
CA LEU A 331 6.72 1.51 -12.96
C LEU A 331 6.20 2.95 -12.78
N SER A 332 6.78 3.72 -11.86
CA SER A 332 6.48 5.13 -11.60
C SER A 332 6.63 6.02 -12.85
N SER A 333 7.57 5.70 -13.74
CA SER A 333 7.80 6.44 -14.98
C SER A 333 6.68 6.26 -16.03
N LEU A 334 5.88 5.21 -15.88
CA LEU A 334 4.81 4.79 -16.78
C LEU A 334 3.42 4.93 -16.16
N TRP A 335 3.27 4.71 -14.85
CA TRP A 335 1.99 4.46 -14.18
C TRP A 335 0.90 5.48 -14.52
N ASP A 336 1.20 6.77 -14.46
CA ASP A 336 0.21 7.83 -14.71
C ASP A 336 -0.20 7.93 -16.19
N LYS A 337 0.57 7.33 -17.10
CA LYS A 337 0.31 7.26 -18.54
C LYS A 337 -0.45 5.99 -18.94
N LEU A 338 -0.51 4.99 -18.06
CA LEU A 338 -1.16 3.70 -18.35
C LEU A 338 -2.68 3.79 -18.23
N GLY A 339 -3.39 3.20 -19.19
CA GLY A 339 -4.83 2.99 -19.07
C GLY A 339 -5.17 1.93 -18.01
N ALA A 340 -6.38 2.02 -17.44
CA ALA A 340 -6.85 1.11 -16.40
C ALA A 340 -6.70 -0.40 -16.73
N PRO A 341 -6.93 -0.88 -17.98
CA PRO A 341 -6.76 -2.29 -18.30
C PRO A 341 -5.31 -2.77 -18.13
N VAL A 342 -4.33 -1.94 -18.50
CA VAL A 342 -2.90 -2.28 -18.37
C VAL A 342 -2.50 -2.22 -16.90
N LYS A 343 -2.92 -1.18 -16.17
CA LYS A 343 -2.71 -1.10 -14.71
C LYS A 343 -3.20 -2.35 -13.98
N PHE A 344 -4.38 -2.85 -14.36
CA PHE A 344 -4.92 -4.06 -13.77
C PHE A 344 -4.08 -5.30 -14.10
N LYS A 345 -3.58 -5.46 -15.32
CA LYS A 345 -2.65 -6.56 -15.66
C LYS A 345 -1.37 -6.55 -14.83
N VAL A 346 -0.82 -5.36 -14.55
CA VAL A 346 0.33 -5.23 -13.63
C VAL A 346 -0.04 -5.74 -12.24
N LEU A 347 -1.21 -5.34 -11.74
CA LEU A 347 -1.71 -5.76 -10.43
C LEU A 347 -2.02 -7.27 -10.37
N GLU A 348 -2.54 -7.87 -11.44
CA GLU A 348 -2.68 -9.33 -11.55
C GLU A 348 -1.32 -10.03 -11.42
N LYS A 349 -0.28 -9.46 -12.05
CA LYS A 349 1.08 -10.01 -11.94
C LYS A 349 1.64 -9.85 -10.52
N VAL A 350 1.44 -8.70 -9.88
CA VAL A 350 1.81 -8.50 -8.46
C VAL A 350 1.09 -9.50 -7.55
N ALA A 351 -0.23 -9.69 -7.73
CA ALA A 351 -1.01 -10.65 -6.97
C ALA A 351 -0.48 -12.09 -7.14
N SER A 352 -0.03 -12.47 -8.34
CA SER A 352 0.54 -13.80 -8.58
C SER A 352 1.85 -14.05 -7.81
N TYR A 353 2.66 -13.01 -7.58
CA TYR A 353 3.85 -13.14 -6.73
C TYR A 353 3.47 -13.18 -5.25
N GLN A 354 2.52 -12.35 -4.82
CA GLN A 354 2.00 -12.41 -3.45
C GLN A 354 1.37 -13.79 -3.12
N GLU A 355 0.66 -14.40 -4.06
CA GLU A 355 0.17 -15.78 -3.95
C GLU A 355 1.33 -16.76 -3.73
N LEU A 356 2.35 -16.69 -4.58
CA LEU A 356 3.55 -17.53 -4.46
C LEU A 356 4.25 -17.39 -3.11
N TRP A 357 4.36 -16.16 -2.59
CA TRP A 357 4.97 -15.91 -1.29
C TRP A 357 4.13 -16.47 -0.14
N SER A 358 2.79 -16.40 -0.23
CA SER A 358 1.88 -16.93 0.79
C SER A 358 1.83 -18.46 0.88
N GLN A 359 2.31 -19.15 -0.16
CA GLN A 359 2.39 -20.61 -0.20
C GLN A 359 3.61 -21.19 0.53
N VAL A 360 4.52 -20.34 1.02
CA VAL A 360 5.69 -20.77 1.79
C VAL A 360 5.57 -20.29 3.23
N CYS A 361 5.65 -21.23 4.17
CA CYS A 361 5.45 -20.97 5.59
C CYS A 361 6.70 -21.35 6.40
N PHE A 362 7.24 -20.41 7.16
CA PHE A 362 8.43 -20.63 7.98
C PHE A 362 8.07 -21.13 9.38
N SER A 363 8.98 -21.89 10.02
CA SER A 363 8.75 -22.39 11.38
C SER A 363 8.94 -21.33 12.47
N GLN A 364 9.53 -20.17 12.13
CA GLN A 364 9.85 -19.10 13.07
C GLN A 364 9.49 -17.73 12.48
N TYR A 365 9.30 -16.75 13.35
CA TYR A 365 9.13 -15.33 13.04
C TYR A 365 10.42 -14.58 13.36
N GLY A 366 10.74 -13.54 12.58
CA GLY A 366 12.01 -12.82 12.69
C GLY A 366 12.45 -12.31 11.33
N SER A 367 13.75 -12.24 11.06
CA SER A 367 14.26 -11.92 9.72
C SER A 367 15.15 -13.04 9.18
N LEU A 368 15.27 -13.13 7.85
CA LEU A 368 16.07 -14.17 7.20
C LEU A 368 17.53 -13.72 7.08
N TYR A 369 18.47 -14.63 7.34
CA TYR A 369 19.92 -14.40 7.25
C TYR A 369 20.62 -15.59 6.60
N TYR A 370 21.83 -15.42 6.09
CA TYR A 370 22.72 -16.57 5.95
C TYR A 370 23.09 -17.05 7.34
N ARG A 371 23.19 -18.36 7.50
CA ARG A 371 23.51 -18.96 8.80
C ARG A 371 24.86 -18.50 9.35
N SER A 372 25.82 -18.20 8.47
CA SER A 372 27.14 -17.69 8.84
C SER A 372 27.14 -16.26 9.40
N ASP A 373 26.08 -15.49 9.17
CA ASP A 373 25.94 -14.12 9.68
C ASP A 373 25.26 -14.09 11.06
N LEU A 374 24.85 -15.26 11.57
CA LEU A 374 24.31 -15.41 12.92
C LEU A 374 25.26 -16.23 13.79
N ASP A 375 24.93 -16.36 15.08
CA ASP A 375 25.65 -17.25 15.98
C ASP A 375 25.68 -18.69 15.44
N GLN A 376 26.81 -19.38 15.63
CA GLN A 376 27.01 -20.76 15.14
C GLN A 376 25.98 -21.76 15.68
N SER A 377 25.31 -21.41 16.78
CA SER A 377 24.24 -22.21 17.39
C SER A 377 22.87 -22.07 16.71
N SER A 378 22.72 -21.12 15.77
CA SER A 378 21.47 -20.87 15.06
C SER A 378 21.03 -22.12 14.28
N PRO A 379 19.75 -22.53 14.38
CA PRO A 379 19.23 -23.67 13.65
C PRO A 379 19.20 -23.39 12.14
N ASN A 380 19.21 -24.45 11.34
CA ASN A 380 18.94 -24.34 9.91
C ASN A 380 17.52 -23.81 9.68
N LEU A 381 17.35 -23.06 8.59
CA LEU A 381 16.04 -22.62 8.15
C LEU A 381 15.14 -23.83 7.89
N GLN A 382 13.95 -23.81 8.50
CA GLN A 382 12.90 -24.79 8.28
C GLN A 382 11.66 -24.07 7.75
N TYR A 383 11.12 -24.57 6.65
CA TYR A 383 9.90 -24.03 6.04
C TYR A 383 9.14 -25.13 5.30
N THR A 384 7.84 -24.91 5.12
CA THR A 384 7.00 -25.71 4.22
C THR A 384 7.00 -25.01 2.86
N ASP A 385 7.38 -25.73 1.81
CA ASP A 385 7.38 -25.20 0.44
C ASP A 385 5.96 -25.14 -0.16
N LYS A 386 5.85 -24.57 -1.36
CA LYS A 386 4.58 -24.42 -2.09
C LYS A 386 3.86 -25.75 -2.40
N ASP A 387 4.60 -26.85 -2.41
CA ASP A 387 4.10 -28.20 -2.69
C ASP A 387 3.70 -28.93 -1.38
N GLY A 388 3.82 -28.25 -0.23
CA GLY A 388 3.49 -28.77 1.09
C GLY A 388 4.58 -29.62 1.73
N ASN A 389 5.80 -29.63 1.16
CA ASN A 389 6.90 -30.42 1.70
C ASN A 389 7.68 -29.64 2.75
N HIS A 390 8.10 -30.32 3.81
CA HIS A 390 9.05 -29.76 4.76
C HIS A 390 10.45 -29.69 4.13
N ALA A 391 10.98 -28.49 4.03
CA ALA A 391 12.32 -28.19 3.55
C ALA A 391 13.23 -27.74 4.70
N VAL A 392 14.49 -28.16 4.62
CA VAL A 392 15.57 -27.69 5.49
C VAL A 392 16.64 -27.08 4.60
N ASP A 393 16.90 -25.78 4.74
CA ASP A 393 17.96 -25.10 4.00
C ASP A 393 19.10 -24.73 4.96
N GLU A 394 20.25 -25.37 4.76
CA GLU A 394 21.43 -25.19 5.63
C GLU A 394 22.15 -23.85 5.38
N ARG A 395 21.83 -23.16 4.28
CA ARG A 395 22.44 -21.86 3.94
C ARG A 395 21.87 -20.74 4.80
N PHE A 396 20.60 -20.86 5.19
CA PHE A 396 19.85 -19.80 5.83
C PHE A 396 19.46 -20.15 7.28
N ALA A 397 19.10 -19.12 8.03
CA ALA A 397 18.51 -19.22 9.36
C ALA A 397 17.59 -18.03 9.63
N VAL A 398 16.65 -18.17 10.57
CA VAL A 398 15.84 -17.06 11.08
C VAL A 398 16.56 -16.47 12.29
N GLY A 399 16.73 -15.15 12.29
CA GLY A 399 17.40 -14.41 13.36
C GLY A 399 16.55 -13.23 13.86
N PRO A 400 17.17 -12.30 14.61
CA PRO A 400 16.51 -11.09 15.10
C PRO A 400 15.80 -10.31 13.98
N SER A 401 14.61 -9.80 14.25
CA SER A 401 13.86 -8.97 13.31
C SER A 401 14.52 -7.62 13.05
N VAL A 402 14.67 -7.27 11.76
CA VAL A 402 15.07 -5.94 11.30
C VAL A 402 13.90 -5.08 10.82
N SER A 403 12.66 -5.43 11.16
CA SER A 403 11.49 -4.67 10.74
C SER A 403 11.51 -3.23 11.29
N ARG A 404 10.90 -2.29 10.56
CA ARG A 404 10.84 -0.88 10.99
C ARG A 404 10.31 -0.69 12.42
N PRO A 405 9.24 -1.39 12.86
CA PRO A 405 8.78 -1.31 14.25
C PRO A 405 9.80 -1.77 15.31
N ASN A 406 10.81 -2.57 14.95
CA ASN A 406 11.87 -3.01 15.87
C ASN A 406 13.10 -2.09 15.88
N VAL A 407 13.15 -1.12 14.95
CA VAL A 407 14.33 -0.27 14.69
C VAL A 407 14.02 1.21 14.93
N ASP A 408 12.85 1.67 14.50
CA ASP A 408 12.49 3.09 14.48
C ASP A 408 12.20 3.70 15.85
N ASP A 409 12.10 5.03 15.86
CA ASP A 409 11.77 5.85 17.03
C ASP A 409 12.72 5.64 18.22
N GLY A 410 13.99 5.35 17.92
CA GLY A 410 15.05 5.15 18.91
C GLY A 410 15.19 3.70 19.38
N ARG A 411 14.33 2.78 18.94
CA ARG A 411 14.38 1.36 19.34
C ARG A 411 15.68 0.68 18.95
N ALA A 412 16.33 1.08 17.85
CA ALA A 412 17.63 0.56 17.43
C ALA A 412 18.76 0.71 18.48
N LYS A 413 18.62 1.64 19.43
CA LYS A 413 19.63 1.90 20.48
C LYS A 413 19.44 1.07 21.75
N LEU A 414 18.34 0.31 21.82
CA LEU A 414 17.95 -0.44 23.01
C LEU A 414 18.15 -1.94 22.81
N ASP A 415 18.54 -2.61 23.87
CA ASP A 415 18.72 -4.06 23.88
C ASP A 415 17.47 -4.74 24.47
N PHE A 416 16.60 -5.23 23.59
CA PHE A 416 15.40 -6.00 23.91
C PHE A 416 15.29 -7.19 22.94
N ASP A 417 14.50 -8.19 23.32
CA ASP A 417 14.27 -9.38 22.48
C ASP A 417 13.67 -9.02 21.12
N ARG A 418 14.38 -9.39 20.05
CA ARG A 418 13.99 -9.19 18.66
C ARG A 418 13.69 -10.53 17.96
N GLY A 419 13.60 -11.61 18.71
CA GLY A 419 13.41 -12.95 18.19
C GLY A 419 14.74 -13.64 17.83
N PRO A 420 14.67 -14.79 17.14
CA PRO A 420 13.48 -15.34 16.49
C PRO A 420 12.44 -15.87 17.49
N TRP A 421 11.18 -15.97 17.05
CA TRP A 421 10.07 -16.51 17.85
C TRP A 421 9.44 -17.73 17.19
N ASP A 422 9.05 -18.72 17.98
CA ASP A 422 8.53 -20.00 17.45
C ASP A 422 7.00 -20.03 17.28
N THR A 423 6.29 -19.04 17.84
CA THR A 423 4.83 -18.99 17.80
C THR A 423 4.32 -17.57 17.58
N VAL A 424 3.16 -17.44 16.92
CA VAL A 424 2.48 -16.15 16.73
C VAL A 424 2.17 -15.46 18.06
N ASP A 425 1.91 -16.24 19.12
CA ASP A 425 1.68 -15.72 20.46
C ASP A 425 2.93 -15.07 21.06
N ALA A 426 4.08 -15.72 20.93
CA ALA A 426 5.36 -15.14 21.34
C ALA A 426 5.70 -13.88 20.52
N TYR A 427 5.48 -13.92 19.20
CA TYR A 427 5.69 -12.78 18.30
C TYR A 427 4.84 -11.56 18.71
N GLU A 428 3.54 -11.75 18.94
CA GLU A 428 2.65 -10.64 19.33
C GLU A 428 2.95 -10.18 20.77
N ARG A 429 3.26 -11.07 21.73
CA ARG A 429 3.69 -10.64 23.08
C ARG A 429 4.97 -9.81 23.06
N ALA A 430 5.94 -10.19 22.23
CA ALA A 430 7.20 -9.47 22.08
C ALA A 430 6.97 -8.00 21.68
N THR A 431 5.90 -7.71 20.91
CA THR A 431 5.48 -6.32 20.64
C THR A 431 5.21 -5.56 21.94
N GLY A 432 4.35 -6.09 22.82
CA GLY A 432 4.02 -5.40 24.08
C GLY A 432 5.23 -5.27 25.02
N GLU A 433 6.04 -6.32 25.13
CA GLU A 433 7.24 -6.33 25.97
C GLU A 433 8.29 -5.32 25.48
N ARG A 434 8.51 -5.24 24.16
CA ARG A 434 9.34 -4.22 23.52
C ARG A 434 8.86 -2.82 23.85
N GLU A 435 7.58 -2.51 23.63
CA GLU A 435 7.04 -1.17 23.90
C GLU A 435 7.22 -0.81 25.39
N ALA A 436 6.96 -1.75 26.30
CA ALA A 436 7.15 -1.54 27.74
C ALA A 436 8.60 -1.27 28.10
N TYR A 437 9.54 -2.03 27.53
CA TYR A 437 10.97 -1.83 27.74
C TYR A 437 11.42 -0.45 27.25
N CYS A 438 10.96 -0.03 26.08
CA CYS A 438 11.27 1.28 25.51
C CYS A 438 10.74 2.42 26.39
N ILE A 439 9.48 2.33 26.83
CA ILE A 439 8.87 3.33 27.72
C ILE A 439 9.53 3.38 29.09
N LYS A 440 10.16 2.31 29.57
CA LYS A 440 10.91 2.34 30.83
C LYS A 440 12.33 2.87 30.67
N SER A 441 12.97 2.59 29.52
CA SER A 441 14.41 2.80 29.34
C SER A 441 14.77 4.12 28.66
N MET A 442 13.91 4.67 27.79
CA MET A 442 14.21 5.93 27.09
C MET A 442 14.10 7.13 28.03
N GLU A 443 15.06 8.06 27.97
CA GLU A 443 15.00 9.32 28.72
C GLU A 443 13.88 10.24 28.23
N GLN A 444 13.77 10.39 26.90
CA GLN A 444 12.72 11.15 26.23
C GLN A 444 11.94 10.22 25.31
N LEU A 445 10.61 10.24 25.41
CA LEU A 445 9.75 9.48 24.51
C LEU A 445 9.61 10.20 23.16
N PRO A 446 9.40 9.45 22.06
CA PRO A 446 9.09 10.03 20.76
C PRO A 446 7.88 10.95 20.83
N ARG A 447 7.89 12.02 20.04
CA ARG A 447 6.73 12.91 19.87
C ARG A 447 5.75 12.28 18.88
N SER A 448 4.45 12.53 19.11
CA SER A 448 3.42 12.16 18.14
C SER A 448 3.60 12.91 16.82
N PRO A 449 3.64 12.22 15.66
CA PRO A 449 3.56 12.89 14.36
C PRO A 449 2.13 13.20 13.92
N ILE A 450 1.10 12.71 14.65
CA ILE A 450 -0.30 12.77 14.23
C ILE A 450 -1.21 13.55 15.20
N ALA A 451 -0.68 14.01 16.34
CA ALA A 451 -1.46 14.69 17.36
C ALA A 451 -0.72 15.90 17.94
N ILE A 452 -1.47 16.96 18.26
CA ILE A 452 -0.96 18.15 18.96
C ILE A 452 -1.47 18.12 20.39
N HIS A 453 -0.55 17.99 21.35
CA HIS A 453 -0.87 17.89 22.77
C HIS A 453 -0.62 19.20 23.50
N TYR A 454 -1.66 19.74 24.15
CA TYR A 454 -1.61 20.87 25.08
C TYR A 454 -2.68 20.74 26.18
N SER A 455 -2.77 21.66 27.15
CA SER A 455 -3.65 21.50 28.32
C SER A 455 -5.14 21.35 28.00
N GLY A 456 -5.58 21.74 26.79
CA GLY A 456 -6.96 21.54 26.31
C GLY A 456 -7.23 20.16 25.67
N THR A 457 -6.24 19.28 25.60
CA THR A 457 -6.34 17.95 24.96
C THR A 457 -5.78 16.85 25.86
N TYR A 458 -5.88 15.59 25.42
CA TYR A 458 -5.24 14.48 26.11
C TYR A 458 -3.72 14.67 26.17
N GLN A 459 -3.14 14.34 27.32
CA GLN A 459 -1.71 14.42 27.59
C GLN A 459 -1.14 13.00 27.77
N PRO A 460 -0.31 12.52 26.83
CA PRO A 460 0.35 11.23 26.96
C PRO A 460 1.21 11.16 28.22
N SER A 461 1.19 10.01 28.88
CA SER A 461 2.04 9.76 30.06
C SER A 461 2.63 8.37 30.01
N ARG A 462 3.80 8.18 30.63
CA ARG A 462 4.42 6.85 30.78
C ARG A 462 3.49 5.88 31.50
N GLU A 463 2.79 6.36 32.53
CA GLU A 463 1.84 5.57 33.31
C GLU A 463 0.69 5.05 32.44
N THR A 464 0.05 5.93 31.65
CA THR A 464 -1.04 5.51 30.75
C THR A 464 -0.54 4.56 29.67
N LYS A 465 0.63 4.81 29.08
CA LYS A 465 1.21 3.92 28.05
C LYS A 465 1.51 2.53 28.63
N LEU A 466 2.13 2.45 29.81
CA LEU A 466 2.37 1.18 30.49
C LEU A 466 1.07 0.46 30.87
N PHE A 467 0.05 1.20 31.34
CA PHE A 467 -1.26 0.64 31.64
C PHE A 467 -1.95 0.05 30.40
N ALA A 468 -1.84 0.71 29.24
CA ALA A 468 -2.33 0.18 27.97
C ALA A 468 -1.60 -1.11 27.57
N ILE A 469 -0.27 -1.16 27.72
CA ILE A 469 0.54 -2.35 27.41
C ILE A 469 0.23 -3.51 28.34
N GLU A 470 0.13 -3.27 29.65
CA GLU A 470 -0.26 -4.30 30.62
C GLU A 470 -1.66 -4.84 30.33
N SER A 471 -2.56 -3.98 29.86
CA SER A 471 -3.90 -4.39 29.41
C SER A 471 -3.84 -5.22 28.13
N TYR A 472 -2.95 -4.88 27.19
CA TYR A 472 -2.69 -5.66 25.97
C TYR A 472 -2.14 -7.06 26.27
N LEU A 473 -1.11 -7.17 27.11
CA LEU A 473 -0.49 -8.45 27.45
C LEU A 473 -1.48 -9.43 28.11
N LYS A 474 -2.53 -8.92 28.79
CA LYS A 474 -3.62 -9.74 29.36
C LYS A 474 -4.61 -10.28 28.33
N VAL A 475 -4.69 -9.68 27.14
CA VAL A 475 -5.70 -10.03 26.13
C VAL A 475 -5.14 -10.58 24.83
N VAL A 476 -3.85 -10.37 24.53
CA VAL A 476 -3.22 -10.67 23.23
C VAL A 476 -3.53 -12.08 22.71
N ASN A 477 -3.46 -13.10 23.57
CA ASN A 477 -3.73 -14.49 23.21
C ASN A 477 -5.18 -14.73 22.73
N PHE A 478 -6.14 -13.88 23.10
CA PHE A 478 -7.52 -13.95 22.63
C PHE A 478 -7.75 -13.18 21.34
N LEU A 479 -6.82 -12.29 20.95
CA LEU A 479 -6.90 -11.48 19.73
C LEU A 479 -6.38 -12.25 18.50
N LEU A 480 -5.58 -13.30 18.72
CA LEU A 480 -4.99 -14.09 17.65
C LEU A 480 -6.10 -14.82 16.84
N PRO A 481 -5.98 -14.86 15.51
CA PRO A 481 -6.93 -15.59 14.68
C PRO A 481 -6.93 -17.08 15.01
N GLU A 482 -8.10 -17.72 14.85
CA GLU A 482 -8.24 -19.18 14.98
C GLU A 482 -7.78 -19.91 13.72
N ASP A 483 -7.65 -19.19 12.60
CA ASP A 483 -7.17 -19.73 11.32
C ASP A 483 -5.64 -19.68 11.29
N GLU A 484 -5.02 -20.86 11.28
CA GLU A 484 -3.57 -21.05 11.25
C GLU A 484 -2.96 -20.54 9.92
N ASP A 485 -3.72 -20.57 8.81
CA ASP A 485 -3.23 -20.16 7.48
C ASP A 485 -2.84 -18.68 7.45
N ILE A 486 -3.58 -17.84 8.20
CA ILE A 486 -3.32 -16.39 8.27
C ILE A 486 -2.38 -16.03 9.42
N SER A 487 -2.16 -16.96 10.35
CA SER A 487 -1.18 -16.83 11.44
C SER A 487 0.22 -17.28 11.00
N ALA A 488 0.32 -18.03 9.91
CA ALA A 488 1.58 -18.55 9.37
C ALA A 488 2.64 -17.46 9.19
N SER A 489 3.89 -17.80 9.52
CA SER A 489 5.05 -16.94 9.27
C SER A 489 5.34 -16.94 7.77
N CYS A 490 5.17 -15.79 7.13
CA CYS A 490 5.33 -15.61 5.69
C CYS A 490 6.41 -14.57 5.41
N ILE A 491 7.10 -14.71 4.28
CA ILE A 491 7.97 -13.66 3.75
C ILE A 491 7.14 -12.73 2.87
N TRP A 492 7.36 -11.41 2.98
CA TRP A 492 6.58 -10.44 2.21
C TRP A 492 7.38 -9.19 1.85
N HIS A 493 6.97 -8.55 0.75
CA HIS A 493 7.45 -7.22 0.39
C HIS A 493 6.44 -6.16 0.83
N ASP A 494 6.65 -5.58 2.01
CA ASP A 494 5.69 -4.63 2.60
C ASP A 494 5.70 -3.23 1.96
N ASP A 495 6.76 -2.86 1.21
CA ASP A 495 6.90 -1.54 0.56
C ASP A 495 6.71 -1.58 -0.98
N LEU A 496 5.71 -2.31 -1.47
CA LEU A 496 5.43 -2.38 -2.92
C LEU A 496 4.70 -1.11 -3.42
N HIS A 497 5.48 -0.08 -3.76
CA HIS A 497 5.03 1.07 -4.54
C HIS A 497 5.64 1.08 -5.95
N VAL A 498 5.13 1.97 -6.80
CA VAL A 498 5.51 2.07 -8.22
C VAL A 498 7.00 2.36 -8.49
N GLU A 499 7.81 2.77 -7.50
CA GLU A 499 9.26 2.95 -7.71
C GLU A 499 10.05 1.65 -7.44
N ASN A 500 9.49 0.72 -6.65
CA ASN A 500 10.13 -0.54 -6.28
C ASN A 500 9.78 -1.69 -7.24
N VAL A 501 9.00 -1.42 -8.30
CA VAL A 501 8.63 -2.39 -9.33
C VAL A 501 9.21 -1.94 -10.67
N PHE A 502 10.05 -2.78 -11.26
CA PHE A 502 10.63 -2.55 -12.58
C PHE A 502 9.94 -3.42 -13.62
N VAL A 503 9.57 -2.82 -14.74
CA VAL A 503 8.75 -3.46 -15.78
C VAL A 503 9.35 -3.27 -17.16
N ASN A 504 8.93 -4.12 -18.10
CA ASN A 504 9.19 -3.92 -19.51
C ASN A 504 8.46 -2.66 -20.00
N PRO A 505 9.15 -1.67 -20.61
CA PRO A 505 8.50 -0.46 -21.13
C PRO A 505 7.55 -0.72 -22.29
N GLU A 506 7.72 -1.83 -23.04
CA GLU A 506 6.87 -2.21 -24.16
C GLU A 506 5.63 -3.00 -23.70
N ASP A 507 5.79 -3.84 -22.66
CA ASP A 507 4.70 -4.55 -21.99
C ASP A 507 4.82 -4.43 -20.46
N PRO A 508 4.23 -3.39 -19.85
CA PRO A 508 4.34 -3.17 -18.41
C PRO A 508 3.81 -4.31 -17.53
N SER A 509 3.05 -5.26 -18.08
CA SER A 509 2.61 -6.45 -17.34
C SER A 509 3.72 -7.48 -17.10
N GLU A 510 4.84 -7.35 -17.83
CA GLU A 510 6.06 -8.12 -17.59
C GLU A 510 6.92 -7.42 -16.53
N ILE A 511 6.86 -7.93 -15.30
CA ILE A 511 7.69 -7.47 -14.17
C ILE A 511 9.09 -8.08 -14.26
N TYR A 512 10.10 -7.22 -14.36
CA TYR A 512 11.50 -7.61 -14.46
C TYR A 512 12.24 -7.63 -13.12
N ALA A 513 11.83 -6.84 -12.13
CA ALA A 513 12.41 -6.89 -10.81
C ALA A 513 11.52 -6.23 -9.75
N PHE A 514 11.58 -6.77 -8.54
CA PHE A 514 11.25 -6.08 -7.29
C PHE A 514 12.54 -5.69 -6.58
N ILE A 515 12.64 -4.44 -6.13
CA ILE A 515 13.81 -3.92 -5.44
C ILE A 515 13.44 -3.44 -4.03
N ASP A 516 14.46 -3.22 -3.20
CA ASP A 516 14.36 -2.76 -1.81
C ASP A 516 13.73 -3.77 -0.84
N TRP A 517 14.40 -4.92 -0.71
CA TRP A 517 14.07 -5.98 0.26
C TRP A 517 14.61 -5.70 1.67
N GLN A 518 14.94 -4.44 1.96
CA GLN A 518 15.46 -4.05 3.27
C GLN A 518 14.35 -4.08 4.31
N SER A 519 14.68 -4.49 5.54
CA SER A 519 13.73 -4.53 6.67
C SER A 519 12.60 -5.56 6.51
N THR A 520 12.74 -6.51 5.57
CA THR A 520 11.82 -7.64 5.42
C THR A 520 11.82 -8.52 6.68
N GLU A 521 10.62 -8.87 7.12
CA GLU A 521 10.38 -9.72 8.28
C GLU A 521 9.53 -10.92 7.85
N LEU A 522 9.79 -12.07 8.47
CA LEU A 522 8.93 -13.22 8.51
C LEU A 522 7.88 -12.99 9.60
N ALA A 523 6.68 -12.58 9.21
CA ALA A 523 5.61 -12.18 10.12
C ALA A 523 4.32 -12.98 9.84
N PRO A 524 3.32 -12.95 10.74
CA PRO A 524 2.01 -13.53 10.44
C PRO A 524 1.43 -12.92 9.16
N LEU A 525 0.81 -13.71 8.29
CA LEU A 525 0.26 -13.22 7.02
C LEU A 525 -0.69 -12.02 7.18
N TYR A 526 -1.50 -11.98 8.24
CA TYR A 526 -2.38 -10.84 8.52
C TYR A 526 -1.63 -9.54 8.88
N HIS A 527 -0.36 -9.62 9.28
CA HIS A 527 0.49 -8.47 9.56
C HIS A 527 0.79 -7.71 8.26
N HIS A 528 1.10 -8.43 7.19
CA HIS A 528 1.66 -7.88 5.97
C HIS A 528 0.70 -6.96 5.19
N THR A 529 1.30 -6.13 4.35
CA THR A 529 0.65 -5.22 3.39
C THR A 529 0.15 -6.03 2.19
N ILE A 530 -0.99 -6.70 2.38
CA ILE A 530 -1.66 -7.48 1.32
C ILE A 530 -2.11 -6.58 0.16
N GLU A 531 -2.59 -5.38 0.46
CA GLU A 531 -2.91 -4.36 -0.55
C GLU A 531 -1.67 -3.50 -0.82
N PRO A 532 -0.93 -3.72 -1.93
CA PRO A 532 0.31 -2.98 -2.19
C PRO A 532 0.06 -1.48 -2.34
N TYR A 533 1.04 -0.64 -1.98
CA TYR A 533 0.95 0.83 -2.07
C TYR A 533 0.78 1.37 -3.50
N ILE A 534 0.95 0.53 -4.53
CA ILE A 534 0.51 0.82 -5.90
C ILE A 534 -0.99 1.18 -5.96
N LEU A 535 -1.80 0.64 -5.05
CA LEU A 535 -3.26 0.83 -4.98
C LEU A 535 -3.68 2.05 -4.12
N ASP A 536 -2.74 2.76 -3.51
CA ASP A 536 -3.07 3.89 -2.65
C ASP A 536 -3.70 5.05 -3.43
N TYR A 537 -4.65 5.72 -2.79
CA TYR A 537 -5.36 6.85 -3.36
C TYR A 537 -5.77 7.86 -2.29
N ASN A 538 -5.89 9.13 -2.70
CA ASN A 538 -6.32 10.22 -1.84
C ASN A 538 -7.83 10.45 -2.01
N GLY A 539 -8.63 9.76 -1.20
CA GLY A 539 -10.10 9.84 -1.23
C GLY A 539 -10.75 9.02 -0.11
N PRO A 540 -12.09 8.95 -0.08
CA PRO A 540 -12.80 8.17 0.94
C PRO A 540 -12.51 6.67 0.83
N ALA A 541 -12.37 5.99 1.97
CA ALA A 541 -12.22 4.54 2.01
C ALA A 541 -13.50 3.83 1.51
N LEU A 542 -13.32 2.69 0.83
CA LEU A 542 -14.43 1.77 0.54
C LEU A 542 -14.89 1.11 1.84
N GLU A 543 -16.21 1.08 2.10
CA GLU A 543 -16.75 0.59 3.38
C GLU A 543 -16.63 -0.92 3.53
N GLY A 544 -16.99 -1.68 2.50
CA GLY A 544 -16.82 -3.13 2.42
C GLY A 544 -15.62 -3.55 1.56
N LEU A 545 -15.10 -4.75 1.82
CA LEU A 545 -14.01 -5.34 1.02
C LEU A 545 -14.42 -5.61 -0.44
N LEU A 546 -15.70 -5.87 -0.71
CA LEU A 546 -16.21 -6.16 -2.05
C LEU A 546 -17.05 -5.01 -2.64
N ASP A 547 -17.08 -3.87 -1.95
CA ASP A 547 -17.76 -2.68 -2.44
C ASP A 547 -17.03 -2.09 -3.65
N ARG A 548 -17.81 -1.41 -4.50
CA ARG A 548 -17.32 -0.76 -5.71
C ARG A 548 -17.60 0.74 -5.62
N PRO A 549 -16.65 1.59 -6.05
CA PRO A 549 -16.91 3.01 -6.13
C PRO A 549 -18.03 3.29 -7.14
N LYS A 550 -18.82 4.33 -6.90
CA LYS A 550 -19.77 4.86 -7.87
C LYS A 550 -19.24 6.19 -8.41
N LEU A 551 -19.24 6.34 -9.73
CA LEU A 551 -18.72 7.55 -10.37
C LEU A 551 -19.49 8.82 -9.94
N ALA A 552 -20.80 8.70 -9.68
CA ALA A 552 -21.61 9.81 -9.18
C ALA A 552 -21.12 10.31 -7.82
N ASP A 553 -20.85 9.39 -6.89
CA ASP A 553 -20.36 9.69 -5.54
C ASP A 553 -18.96 10.33 -5.60
N VAL A 554 -18.08 9.82 -6.47
CA VAL A 554 -16.74 10.40 -6.67
C VAL A 554 -16.80 11.79 -7.30
N LYS A 555 -17.67 11.99 -8.30
CA LYS A 555 -17.88 13.32 -8.90
C LYS A 555 -18.42 14.34 -7.88
N ALA A 556 -19.20 13.88 -6.90
CA ALA A 556 -19.73 14.75 -5.85
C ALA A 556 -18.62 15.37 -4.98
N LEU A 557 -17.47 14.70 -4.82
CA LEU A 557 -16.33 15.20 -4.04
C LEU A 557 -15.64 16.43 -4.66
N PHE A 558 -15.89 16.71 -5.94
CA PHE A 558 -15.24 17.79 -6.69
C PHE A 558 -16.25 18.83 -7.19
N GLN A 559 -17.44 18.91 -6.58
CA GLN A 559 -18.47 19.90 -6.96
C GLN A 559 -18.04 21.35 -6.67
N ASP A 560 -17.18 21.55 -5.67
CA ASP A 560 -16.68 22.87 -5.27
C ASP A 560 -15.46 23.34 -6.10
N GLU A 561 -14.97 22.49 -7.01
CA GLU A 561 -13.88 22.85 -7.92
C GLU A 561 -14.38 23.82 -8.99
N HIS A 562 -13.74 25.00 -9.07
CA HIS A 562 -14.20 26.08 -9.95
C HIS A 562 -13.99 25.76 -11.45
N ASP A 563 -12.98 24.94 -11.76
CA ASP A 563 -12.69 24.49 -13.13
C ASP A 563 -13.28 23.09 -13.36
N GLN A 564 -14.34 23.03 -14.18
CA GLN A 564 -15.06 21.79 -14.48
C GLN A 564 -14.19 20.73 -15.17
N ALA A 565 -13.20 21.13 -15.98
CA ALA A 565 -12.28 20.20 -16.64
C ALA A 565 -11.27 19.62 -15.65
N VAL A 566 -10.82 20.42 -14.67
CA VAL A 566 -10.01 19.92 -13.54
C VAL A 566 -10.83 18.99 -12.65
N ALA A 567 -12.07 19.38 -12.29
CA ALA A 567 -12.98 18.57 -11.49
C ALA A 567 -13.21 17.20 -12.12
N THR A 568 -13.50 17.17 -13.43
CA THR A 568 -13.73 15.93 -14.19
C THR A 568 -12.49 15.03 -14.18
N ARG A 569 -11.30 15.60 -14.45
CA ARG A 569 -10.03 14.83 -14.43
C ARG A 569 -9.71 14.27 -13.05
N LYS A 570 -9.90 15.06 -11.98
CA LYS A 570 -9.70 14.61 -10.59
C LYS A 570 -10.66 13.46 -10.25
N ALA A 571 -11.94 13.60 -10.62
CA ALA A 571 -12.95 12.57 -10.38
C ALA A 571 -12.66 11.27 -11.13
N GLU A 572 -12.30 11.34 -12.42
CA GLU A 572 -11.96 10.16 -13.23
C GLU A 572 -10.70 9.44 -12.73
N SER A 573 -9.67 10.20 -12.34
CA SER A 573 -8.45 9.66 -11.75
C SER A 573 -8.73 8.94 -10.43
N LEU A 574 -9.45 9.59 -9.51
CA LEU A 574 -9.82 8.98 -8.22
C LEU A 574 -10.71 7.76 -8.41
N PHE A 575 -11.72 7.84 -9.29
CA PHE A 575 -12.60 6.72 -9.59
C PHE A 575 -11.82 5.52 -10.15
N THR A 576 -10.82 5.78 -11.00
CA THR A 576 -9.94 4.73 -11.53
C THR A 576 -9.14 4.06 -10.42
N SER A 577 -8.48 4.83 -9.54
CA SER A 577 -7.70 4.25 -8.44
C SER A 577 -8.56 3.45 -7.46
N MET A 578 -9.73 3.97 -7.07
CA MET A 578 -10.69 3.23 -6.22
C MET A 578 -11.18 1.95 -6.91
N SER A 579 -11.39 1.99 -8.23
CA SER A 579 -11.83 0.82 -9.00
C SER A 579 -10.74 -0.24 -9.09
N LEU A 580 -9.48 0.15 -9.21
CA LEU A 580 -8.34 -0.78 -9.19
C LEU A 580 -8.24 -1.51 -7.85
N LEU A 581 -8.41 -0.80 -6.71
CA LEU A 581 -8.45 -1.46 -5.40
C LEU A 581 -9.62 -2.44 -5.29
N ALA A 582 -10.83 -2.02 -5.70
CA ALA A 582 -12.00 -2.90 -5.66
C ALA A 582 -11.82 -4.15 -6.55
N LEU A 583 -11.22 -3.99 -7.74
CA LEU A 583 -10.89 -5.10 -8.63
C LEU A 583 -9.82 -6.01 -8.04
N TYR A 584 -8.80 -5.45 -7.38
CA TYR A 584 -7.75 -6.21 -6.72
C TYR A 584 -8.32 -7.08 -5.60
N ARG A 585 -9.13 -6.50 -4.71
CA ARG A 585 -9.82 -7.26 -3.65
C ARG A 585 -10.71 -8.36 -4.22
N TYR A 586 -11.42 -8.07 -5.32
CA TYR A 586 -12.22 -9.07 -6.01
C TYR A 586 -11.38 -10.20 -6.62
N LEU A 587 -10.22 -9.88 -7.21
CA LEU A 587 -9.26 -10.88 -7.69
C LEU A 587 -8.82 -11.80 -6.55
N LEU A 588 -8.36 -11.23 -5.44
CA LEU A 588 -7.95 -11.99 -4.25
C LEU A 588 -9.10 -12.89 -3.76
N HIS A 589 -10.31 -12.33 -3.61
CA HIS A 589 -11.48 -13.08 -3.19
C HIS A 589 -11.78 -14.29 -4.09
N LYS A 590 -11.54 -14.18 -5.41
CA LYS A 590 -11.87 -15.23 -6.37
C LYS A 590 -10.75 -16.23 -6.62
N THR A 591 -9.50 -15.81 -6.46
CA THR A 591 -8.35 -16.59 -6.92
C THR A 591 -7.38 -16.94 -5.80
N ILE A 592 -7.30 -16.13 -4.74
CA ILE A 592 -6.34 -16.32 -3.64
C ILE A 592 -7.06 -16.18 -2.28
N PRO A 593 -7.88 -17.17 -1.87
CA PRO A 593 -8.73 -17.07 -0.68
C PRO A 593 -7.94 -16.82 0.61
N GLN A 594 -6.72 -17.34 0.74
CA GLN A 594 -5.87 -17.15 1.92
C GLN A 594 -5.57 -15.65 2.17
N LEU A 595 -5.17 -14.92 1.13
CA LEU A 595 -4.94 -13.48 1.23
C LEU A 595 -6.24 -12.72 1.53
N PHE A 596 -7.36 -13.17 0.95
CA PHE A 596 -8.64 -12.54 1.23
C PHE A 596 -9.11 -12.76 2.67
N LYS A 597 -8.90 -13.95 3.26
CA LYS A 597 -9.15 -14.21 4.69
C LYS A 597 -8.33 -13.28 5.59
N ALA A 598 -7.06 -13.02 5.23
CA ALA A 598 -6.23 -12.05 5.96
C ALA A 598 -6.85 -10.64 5.89
N LEU A 599 -7.38 -10.22 4.74
CA LEU A 599 -8.11 -8.94 4.62
C LEU A 599 -9.40 -8.92 5.45
N GLU A 600 -10.13 -10.03 5.53
CA GLU A 600 -11.32 -10.16 6.37
C GLU A 600 -10.97 -10.04 7.86
N PHE A 601 -9.93 -10.73 8.32
CA PHE A 601 -9.44 -10.60 9.70
C PHE A 601 -9.04 -9.16 10.01
N ARG A 602 -8.42 -8.46 9.05
CA ARG A 602 -8.08 -7.03 9.18
C ARG A 602 -9.27 -6.10 9.34
N GLN A 603 -10.50 -6.56 9.10
CA GLN A 603 -11.74 -5.80 9.39
C GLN A 603 -12.30 -6.03 10.80
N THR A 604 -11.64 -6.84 11.63
CA THR A 604 -12.13 -7.19 12.96
C THR A 604 -11.56 -6.28 14.06
N ASP A 605 -12.31 -6.16 15.16
CA ASP A 605 -11.84 -5.45 16.36
C ASP A 605 -10.60 -6.13 16.98
N CYS A 606 -10.40 -7.45 16.76
CA CYS A 606 -9.19 -8.17 17.16
C CYS A 606 -7.95 -7.65 16.45
N PHE A 607 -8.02 -7.51 15.12
CA PHE A 607 -6.90 -6.94 14.35
C PHE A 607 -6.66 -5.48 14.70
N ASP A 608 -7.71 -4.68 14.91
CA ASP A 608 -7.54 -3.30 15.34
C ASP A 608 -6.76 -3.25 16.67
N LEU A 609 -7.14 -4.04 17.68
CA LEU A 609 -6.39 -4.11 18.94
C LEU A 609 -4.92 -4.53 18.74
N LEU A 610 -4.63 -5.53 17.90
CA LEU A 610 -3.25 -5.91 17.56
C LEU A 610 -2.48 -4.76 16.87
N LEU A 611 -3.11 -4.11 15.90
CA LEU A 611 -2.52 -3.00 15.15
C LEU A 611 -2.17 -1.81 16.07
N PHE A 612 -3.10 -1.40 16.93
CA PHE A 612 -2.89 -0.27 17.84
C PHE A 612 -1.84 -0.58 18.91
N ALA A 613 -1.73 -1.83 19.37
CA ALA A 613 -0.73 -2.24 20.34
C ALA A 613 0.72 -2.07 19.83
N ARG A 614 0.93 -2.16 18.52
CA ARG A 614 2.26 -2.05 17.88
C ARG A 614 2.90 -0.67 17.96
N ASN A 615 2.12 0.37 18.29
CA ASN A 615 2.59 1.76 18.25
C ASN A 615 2.60 2.46 19.64
N LEU A 616 2.37 1.73 20.74
CA LEU A 616 2.12 2.30 22.07
C LEU A 616 3.27 3.15 22.64
N LEU A 617 4.52 2.95 22.21
CA LEU A 617 5.64 3.85 22.55
C LEU A 617 5.38 5.27 22.06
N VAL A 618 4.97 5.42 20.79
CA VAL A 618 4.79 6.71 20.14
C VAL A 618 3.42 7.25 20.49
N ASP A 619 2.35 6.51 20.13
CA ASP A 619 0.97 6.99 20.19
C ASP A 619 -0.03 5.87 20.48
N GLY A 620 -1.29 6.28 20.66
CA GLY A 620 -2.43 5.37 20.58
C GLY A 620 -2.83 4.72 21.88
N GLU A 621 -2.18 4.99 23.02
CA GLU A 621 -2.53 4.36 24.29
C GLU A 621 -3.96 4.72 24.75
N ALA A 622 -4.38 5.97 24.57
CA ALA A 622 -5.74 6.41 24.89
C ALA A 622 -6.78 5.76 23.97
N THR A 623 -6.47 5.66 22.67
CA THR A 623 -7.33 5.00 21.68
C THR A 623 -7.43 3.50 21.93
N TYR A 624 -6.31 2.85 22.24
CA TYR A 624 -6.23 1.43 22.55
C TYR A 624 -7.06 1.08 23.80
N LEU A 625 -6.89 1.84 24.88
CA LEU A 625 -7.71 1.70 26.09
C LEU A 625 -9.18 1.95 25.79
N GLY A 626 -9.50 2.93 24.93
CA GLY A 626 -10.84 3.20 24.45
C GLY A 626 -11.48 2.01 23.72
N LEU A 627 -10.72 1.31 22.86
CA LEU A 627 -11.16 0.08 22.20
C LEU A 627 -11.44 -1.04 23.22
N LEU A 628 -10.59 -1.21 24.22
CA LEU A 628 -10.82 -2.19 25.29
C LEU A 628 -12.05 -1.84 26.15
N ALA A 629 -12.25 -0.55 26.46
CA ALA A 629 -13.43 -0.09 27.17
C ALA A 629 -14.71 -0.37 26.38
N LYS A 630 -14.70 -0.10 25.06
CA LYS A 630 -15.79 -0.47 24.15
C LYS A 630 -16.07 -1.97 24.22
N GLN A 631 -15.03 -2.81 24.11
CA GLN A 631 -15.19 -4.25 24.18
C GLN A 631 -15.79 -4.69 25.51
N GLN A 632 -15.35 -4.15 26.64
CA GLN A 632 -15.95 -4.46 27.94
C GLN A 632 -17.45 -4.10 28.00
N GLU A 633 -17.84 -2.94 27.48
CA GLU A 633 -19.25 -2.49 27.46
C GLU A 633 -20.13 -3.33 26.53
N GLU A 634 -19.54 -3.85 25.45
CA GLU A 634 -20.18 -4.75 24.49
C GLU A 634 -20.04 -6.23 24.88
N ASN A 635 -19.67 -6.53 26.14
CA ASN A 635 -19.45 -7.90 26.65
C ASN A 635 -18.50 -8.73 25.76
N TRP A 636 -17.46 -8.09 25.24
CA TRP A 636 -16.43 -8.66 24.37
C TRP A 636 -16.97 -9.27 23.06
N ALA A 637 -18.06 -8.72 22.52
CA ALA A 637 -18.67 -9.18 21.27
C ALA A 637 -17.71 -9.13 20.06
N GLY A 638 -16.77 -8.19 20.04
CA GLY A 638 -15.73 -8.06 19.00
C GLY A 638 -14.51 -8.96 19.19
N VAL A 639 -14.44 -9.71 20.31
CA VAL A 639 -13.37 -10.69 20.59
C VAL A 639 -14.02 -12.06 20.82
N PRO A 640 -14.28 -12.83 19.75
CA PRO A 640 -15.06 -14.07 19.83
C PRO A 640 -14.51 -15.10 20.81
N ARG A 641 -13.18 -15.18 20.97
CA ARG A 641 -12.53 -16.10 21.90
C ARG A 641 -12.81 -15.80 23.38
N ILE A 642 -13.22 -14.57 23.71
CA ILE A 642 -13.63 -14.19 25.07
C ILE A 642 -15.15 -14.36 25.23
N SER A 643 -15.94 -13.92 24.24
CA SER A 643 -17.41 -13.98 24.33
C SER A 643 -17.98 -15.40 24.23
N ARG A 644 -17.33 -16.33 23.50
CA ARG A 644 -17.80 -17.72 23.33
C ARG A 644 -17.49 -18.62 24.53
N THR A 645 -16.43 -18.37 25.28
CA THR A 645 -15.91 -19.31 26.30
C THR A 645 -16.68 -19.28 27.61
N GLY A 646 -17.57 -18.29 27.83
CA GLY A 646 -18.25 -18.09 29.11
C GLY A 646 -17.29 -17.84 30.28
N THR A 647 -16.00 -17.64 29.99
CA THR A 647 -14.96 -17.37 31.00
C THR A 647 -15.12 -15.96 31.55
N LYS A 648 -14.72 -15.76 32.81
CA LYS A 648 -14.59 -14.41 33.36
C LYS A 648 -13.70 -13.58 32.44
N ALA A 649 -14.16 -12.38 32.10
CA ALA A 649 -13.42 -11.47 31.21
C ALA A 649 -11.97 -11.32 31.69
N PRO A 650 -10.98 -11.42 30.79
CA PRO A 650 -9.56 -11.37 31.15
C PRO A 650 -9.15 -10.01 31.74
N LEU A 651 -9.96 -8.98 31.46
CA LEU A 651 -9.78 -7.63 31.94
C LEU A 651 -11.16 -7.04 32.30
N THR A 652 -11.22 -6.28 33.39
CA THR A 652 -12.40 -5.50 33.76
C THR A 652 -11.97 -4.21 34.42
N PHE A 653 -12.38 -3.09 33.84
CA PHE A 653 -12.18 -1.74 34.35
C PHE A 653 -13.33 -1.37 35.30
N SER A 654 -13.02 -0.65 36.37
CA SER A 654 -14.03 -0.04 37.24
C SER A 654 -14.75 1.08 36.51
N HIS A 655 -15.91 1.50 37.02
CA HIS A 655 -16.68 2.58 36.42
C HIS A 655 -15.90 3.90 36.32
N ASP A 656 -15.08 4.23 37.33
CA ASP A 656 -14.25 5.44 37.30
C ASP A 656 -13.12 5.34 36.28
N VAL A 657 -12.51 4.16 36.12
CA VAL A 657 -11.49 3.93 35.09
C VAL A 657 -12.11 4.03 33.69
N LEU A 658 -13.29 3.45 33.46
CA LEU A 658 -14.01 3.60 32.19
C LEU A 658 -14.32 5.07 31.87
N ARG A 659 -14.77 5.85 32.87
CA ARG A 659 -15.04 7.29 32.70
C ARG A 659 -13.77 8.04 32.29
N LYS A 660 -12.64 7.74 32.94
CA LYS A 660 -11.34 8.33 32.60
C LYS A 660 -10.90 7.96 31.19
N ILE A 661 -10.92 6.67 30.84
CA ILE A 661 -10.56 6.18 29.51
C ILE A 661 -11.39 6.87 28.42
N LYS A 662 -12.70 7.03 28.62
CA LYS A 662 -13.57 7.73 27.67
C LYS A 662 -13.18 9.20 27.50
N CYS A 663 -12.88 9.89 28.60
CA CYS A 663 -12.42 11.28 28.57
C CYS A 663 -11.08 11.40 27.83
N ASP A 664 -10.11 10.55 28.17
CA ASP A 664 -8.78 10.51 27.54
C ASP A 664 -8.87 10.20 26.05
N SER A 665 -9.68 9.21 25.67
CA SER A 665 -9.90 8.84 24.27
C SER A 665 -10.54 9.98 23.48
N ALA A 666 -11.51 10.71 24.05
CA ALA A 666 -12.10 11.88 23.40
C ALA A 666 -11.08 13.01 23.25
N GLY A 667 -10.26 13.25 24.27
CA GLY A 667 -9.17 14.23 24.24
C GLY A 667 -8.08 13.89 23.22
N ALA A 668 -7.79 12.60 23.02
CA ALA A 668 -6.84 12.15 22.00
C ALA A 668 -7.38 12.35 20.59
N SER A 669 -8.68 12.08 20.37
CA SER A 669 -9.34 12.40 19.10
C SER A 669 -9.34 13.90 18.81
N ALA A 670 -9.51 14.75 19.83
CA ALA A 670 -9.37 16.20 19.67
C ALA A 670 -7.93 16.61 19.30
N ALA A 671 -6.91 16.00 19.91
CA ALA A 671 -5.51 16.25 19.58
C ALA A 671 -5.17 15.89 18.12
N MET A 672 -5.71 14.79 17.61
CA MET A 672 -5.57 14.39 16.20
C MET A 672 -6.32 15.33 15.25
N ALA A 673 -7.50 15.82 15.64
CA ALA A 673 -8.23 16.80 14.86
C ALA A 673 -7.45 18.11 14.68
N LEU A 674 -6.75 18.58 15.71
CA LEU A 674 -5.86 19.75 15.61
C LEU A 674 -4.75 19.54 14.58
N MET A 675 -4.12 18.37 14.54
CA MET A 675 -3.14 18.05 13.49
C MET A 675 -3.80 18.03 12.10
N GLY A 676 -5.03 17.53 11.99
CA GLY A 676 -5.81 17.59 10.76
C GLY A 676 -6.08 19.05 10.31
N ASP A 677 -6.32 19.97 11.24
CA ASP A 677 -6.50 21.39 10.94
C ASP A 677 -5.20 22.00 10.41
N VAL A 678 -4.07 21.70 11.06
CA VAL A 678 -2.74 22.07 10.59
C VAL A 678 -2.45 21.55 9.18
N GLN A 679 -2.77 20.29 8.91
CA GLN A 679 -2.64 19.70 7.57
C GLN A 679 -3.51 20.42 6.52
N ARG A 680 -4.71 20.86 6.88
CA ARG A 680 -5.58 21.65 5.99
C ARG A 680 -5.04 23.06 5.75
N MET A 681 -4.48 23.70 6.77
CA MET A 681 -3.93 25.05 6.68
C MET A 681 -2.65 25.11 5.84
N ILE A 682 -1.80 24.08 5.93
CA ILE A 682 -0.54 24.00 5.20
C ILE A 682 -0.73 23.35 3.83
N GLY A 683 -1.61 22.36 3.73
CA GLY A 683 -1.84 21.52 2.55
C GLY A 683 -1.39 20.08 2.79
N SER A 684 -2.31 19.12 2.65
CA SER A 684 -2.05 17.70 2.93
C SER A 684 -1.00 17.07 2.01
N GLN A 685 -0.74 17.67 0.84
CA GLN A 685 0.28 17.23 -0.10
C GLN A 685 1.70 17.28 0.48
N TYR A 686 1.94 18.04 1.55
CA TYR A 686 3.26 18.21 2.17
C TYR A 686 3.59 17.16 3.25
N PHE A 687 2.62 16.32 3.61
CA PHE A 687 2.72 15.38 4.73
C PHE A 687 3.07 13.95 4.31
N GLN A 688 3.65 13.77 3.12
CA GLN A 688 4.09 12.47 2.61
C GLN A 688 5.50 12.14 3.10
N ALA A 689 5.84 10.84 3.20
CA ALA A 689 7.18 10.35 3.51
C ALA A 689 7.87 11.05 4.72
N ARG A 690 7.17 11.14 5.86
CA ARG A 690 7.63 11.82 7.09
C ARG A 690 7.97 13.32 6.89
N GLY A 691 7.21 14.01 6.04
CA GLY A 691 7.39 15.43 5.79
C GLY A 691 8.58 15.75 4.89
N LEU A 692 8.99 14.79 4.04
CA LEU A 692 9.96 15.03 2.98
C LEU A 692 9.28 15.76 1.82
N VAL A 693 9.80 16.94 1.51
CA VAL A 693 9.31 17.79 0.43
C VAL A 693 10.43 18.13 -0.55
N SER A 694 10.06 18.45 -1.79
CA SER A 694 11.05 18.94 -2.77
C SER A 694 11.61 20.30 -2.34
N HIS A 695 12.79 20.67 -2.86
CA HIS A 695 13.40 21.97 -2.58
C HIS A 695 12.49 23.15 -2.97
N ALA A 696 11.71 23.02 -4.04
CA ALA A 696 10.75 24.05 -4.46
C ALA A 696 9.57 24.18 -3.49
N GLN A 697 8.99 23.04 -3.08
CA GLN A 697 7.93 23.01 -2.08
C GLN A 697 8.41 23.54 -0.73
N PHE A 698 9.64 23.23 -0.34
CA PHE A 698 10.22 23.76 0.91
C PHE A 698 10.29 25.30 0.91
N ALA A 699 10.69 25.91 -0.22
CA ALA A 699 10.72 27.37 -0.35
C ALA A 699 9.31 28.01 -0.27
N GLU A 700 8.28 27.29 -0.73
CA GLU A 700 6.89 27.70 -0.55
C GLU A 700 6.46 27.58 0.92
N LEU A 701 6.79 26.46 1.57
CA LEU A 701 6.50 26.18 2.97
C LEU A 701 7.15 27.17 3.93
N GLU A 702 8.35 27.68 3.62
CA GLU A 702 8.98 28.77 4.36
C GLU A 702 8.11 30.02 4.46
N ARG A 703 7.20 30.24 3.51
CA ARG A 703 6.25 31.36 3.52
C ARG A 703 4.92 31.00 4.20
N ILE A 704 4.49 29.75 4.05
CA ILE A 704 3.19 29.27 4.56
C ILE A 704 3.26 29.01 6.07
N LEU A 705 4.31 28.34 6.54
CA LEU A 705 4.38 27.82 7.91
C LEU A 705 4.26 28.89 9.00
N PRO A 706 4.93 30.07 8.92
CA PRO A 706 4.76 31.10 9.94
C PRO A 706 3.32 31.60 10.04
N LYS A 707 2.68 31.84 8.88
CA LYS A 707 1.28 32.27 8.83
C LYS A 707 0.33 31.19 9.34
N ALA A 708 0.55 29.94 8.91
CA ALA A 708 -0.25 28.81 9.36
C ALA A 708 -0.16 28.60 10.87
N ARG A 709 1.03 28.79 11.47
CA ARG A 709 1.22 28.76 12.92
C ARG A 709 0.39 29.84 13.62
N ASP A 710 0.51 31.09 13.19
CA ASP A 710 -0.19 32.21 13.82
C ASP A 710 -1.71 32.08 13.70
N ASP A 711 -2.19 31.68 12.52
CA ASP A 711 -3.61 31.44 12.26
C ASP A 711 -4.11 30.25 13.10
N PHE A 712 -3.32 29.19 13.24
CA PHE A 712 -3.68 28.01 14.04
C PHE A 712 -3.79 28.38 15.52
N VAL A 713 -2.76 29.04 16.07
CA VAL A 713 -2.76 29.44 17.48
C VAL A 713 -3.94 30.37 17.77
N ARG A 714 -4.20 31.36 16.91
CA ARG A 714 -5.35 32.27 17.05
C ARG A 714 -6.70 31.57 16.99
N ALA A 715 -6.83 30.53 16.16
CA ALA A 715 -8.07 29.79 15.99
C ALA A 715 -8.40 28.89 17.19
N HIS A 716 -7.39 28.39 17.92
CA HIS A 716 -7.58 27.36 18.94
C HIS A 716 -7.27 27.81 20.38
N ALA A 717 -6.47 28.86 20.58
CA ALA A 717 -6.17 29.38 21.91
C ALA A 717 -7.36 30.16 22.49
N ARG A 718 -7.74 29.88 23.74
CA ARG A 718 -8.82 30.59 24.44
C ARG A 718 -8.32 31.67 25.40
N ASN A 719 -7.03 31.66 25.69
CA ASN A 719 -6.37 32.55 26.63
C ASN A 719 -4.85 32.56 26.37
N GLU A 720 -4.14 33.51 26.97
CA GLU A 720 -2.68 33.70 26.79
C GLU A 720 -1.86 32.46 27.19
N LYS A 721 -2.33 31.67 28.16
CA LYS A 721 -1.66 30.43 28.55
C LYS A 721 -1.73 29.38 27.44
N GLU A 722 -2.92 29.16 26.87
CA GLU A 722 -3.10 28.23 25.75
C GLU A 722 -2.38 28.69 24.48
N GLU A 723 -2.31 30.01 24.25
CA GLU A 723 -1.54 30.60 23.15
C GLU A 723 -0.06 30.19 23.23
N LEU A 724 0.53 30.29 24.43
CA LEU A 724 1.91 29.89 24.68
C LEU A 724 2.11 28.36 24.54
N GLU A 725 1.17 27.57 25.04
CA GLU A 725 1.24 26.11 24.93
C GLU A 725 1.13 25.61 23.49
N LEU A 726 0.15 26.10 22.73
CA LEU A 726 -0.03 25.73 21.32
C LEU A 726 1.15 26.21 20.46
N SER A 727 1.69 27.39 20.74
CA SER A 727 2.90 27.89 20.09
C SER A 727 4.12 27.00 20.32
N ARG A 728 4.21 26.35 21.49
CA ARG A 728 5.28 25.37 21.83
C ARG A 728 4.99 23.97 21.29
N ALA A 729 3.71 23.61 21.17
CA ALA A 729 3.27 22.34 20.62
C ALA A 729 3.30 22.31 19.08
N TRP A 730 3.57 23.45 18.44
CA TRP A 730 3.75 23.55 16.99
C TRP A 730 4.88 22.61 16.52
N PRO A 731 4.61 21.65 15.62
CA PRO A 731 5.54 20.56 15.31
C PRO A 731 6.56 20.87 14.20
N PHE A 732 6.52 22.06 13.59
CA PHE A 732 7.43 22.44 12.49
C PHE A 732 8.37 23.56 12.91
N ASP A 733 9.65 23.23 12.98
CA ASP A 733 10.73 24.16 13.29
C ASP A 733 11.50 24.47 12.01
N LEU A 734 11.08 25.49 11.27
CA LEU A 734 11.93 26.01 10.20
C LEU A 734 13.04 26.88 10.80
N PRO A 735 14.30 26.75 10.33
CA PRO A 735 15.39 27.59 10.80
C PRO A 735 15.09 29.06 10.56
N ASP A 736 15.16 29.87 11.62
CA ASP A 736 15.05 31.32 11.49
C ASP A 736 16.30 31.85 10.76
N ARG A 737 16.16 32.28 9.50
CA ARG A 737 17.28 32.76 8.67
C ARG A 737 18.04 33.95 9.29
N GLY A 738 17.46 34.60 10.31
CA GLY A 738 18.12 35.64 11.11
C GLY A 738 19.36 35.16 11.87
N ALA A 739 19.43 33.89 12.27
CA ALA A 739 20.55 33.36 13.06
C ALA A 739 21.76 32.96 12.20
N GLN A 740 21.56 32.55 10.94
CA GLN A 740 22.66 32.14 10.05
C GLN A 740 23.46 33.32 9.48
N ARG A 741 22.89 34.53 9.40
CA ARG A 741 23.66 35.73 8.99
C ARG A 741 24.73 36.16 10.00
N ASN A 742 24.60 35.76 11.27
CA ASN A 742 25.57 36.10 12.32
C ASN A 742 26.63 35.02 12.54
N ALA A 743 26.52 33.85 11.88
CA ALA A 743 27.50 32.75 11.99
C ALA A 743 28.52 32.71 10.84
N THR A 744 28.40 33.63 9.87
CA THR A 744 29.36 33.81 8.76
C THR A 744 29.88 35.25 8.67
N ALA A 745 29.89 35.98 9.79
CA ALA A 745 30.54 37.28 9.92
C ALA A 745 31.82 37.15 10.74
#